data_AF-A0A959BDC2-F1
#
_entry.id   AF-A0A959BDC2-F1
#
_cell.length_a   1.000
_cell.length_b   1.000
_cell.length_c   1.000
_cell.angle_alpha   90.00
_cell.angle_beta   90.00
_cell.angle_gamma   90.00
#
_symmetry.space_group_name_H-M   'P 1'
#
loop_
_entity.id
_entity.type
_entity.pdbx_description
1 polymer ?
#
loop_
_entity_poly.entity_id
_entity_poly.type
_entity_poly.pdbx_seq_one_letter_code
_entity_poly.pdbx_strand_id
1 'polypeptide(L)'
;DVYVANCNCSGTLNDCAGIGDADGDGVCSDVDCDDNDPNATTQPGDACDDGNPATINDMVDANCGCAGTLNSCPGIGDNDGDGICADVDCDDNDPNITYQVGDTCDDGNPDTFGETIQNDCSCGGGLTTPTTACATISSSSDDAEQEAASGRVDLTSSDLELCTDGVSQWVGMRFNDLNIPQGANINSAYIQFTVDENRNDDPCNLTIYGQAADNAATFSSTDFDISSRARTTNSVAWAPPQWLNIGNAGPEQQTVDISPVIQEIVNRNGYTAASSIVIMIEGTGRRVAESFNSPAGAPQLCIDFFATPPDYDCDALFANFGDTCDDGDNTTINDTVDNNCNCLGTPTACTGIGDADGDGVCDDVDCDDNDPNVTTQPGDACDDGNPATINDVVGANCNCAGALNTCPGIGDNDGDGICDDVDCDDNDPNIVSQTGDACDDGNPNTTGETIQDDCSCGGGTLVPSFACSMINSTSDDAEQWKSTGRMDIYNSDLELGVDRNNSQFVGMRFNSLNIPQGATIISAHLQFTVDETVNENPCILNILGEAADNAATFTSSSFDISNRPRTNAAVNWQPQDWLSVGAAGPEQQTPDLSDIIQEIVSRSGYTANSSIVIFIDGTGTRTAESFNGSIHNAPELCVEFLHAMPGNRMAPSTVTTTTIAEGTREEQNAASLNINPKGEGLSAGGPASPIRVHPNPATNKLNISFSSKIKGTVQIQARDLNGKVVLQATREVEQGDQAISLEGLSLPVGIYFLQLFMNNTMQSAKFIIQAD
;
A
#
# COMPACT_ATOMS: atom_id res chain seq x y z
N ASP A 1 22.58 -81.46 23.33
CA ASP A 1 23.29 -81.15 24.58
C ASP A 1 24.49 -82.06 24.80
N VAL A 2 25.60 -81.51 25.31
CA VAL A 2 26.81 -82.23 25.73
C VAL A 2 27.28 -81.69 27.10
N TYR A 3 27.78 -82.55 27.99
CA TYR A 3 28.37 -82.10 29.26
C TYR A 3 29.77 -81.52 29.03
N VAL A 4 29.97 -80.27 29.45
CA VAL A 4 31.27 -79.59 29.39
C VAL A 4 32.06 -79.74 30.70
N ALA A 5 33.35 -79.38 30.68
CA ALA A 5 34.34 -79.75 31.71
C ALA A 5 34.08 -79.22 33.15
N ASN A 6 33.07 -78.37 33.35
CA ASN A 6 32.58 -77.97 34.68
C ASN A 6 31.35 -78.78 35.14
N CYS A 7 31.05 -79.89 34.48
CA CYS A 7 29.92 -80.79 34.75
C CYS A 7 28.52 -80.17 34.60
N ASN A 8 28.38 -79.09 33.81
CA ASN A 8 27.08 -78.61 33.35
C ASN A 8 26.75 -79.17 31.95
N CYS A 9 25.48 -79.54 31.74
CA CYS A 9 24.96 -79.93 30.44
C CYS A 9 24.53 -78.67 29.68
N SER A 10 25.07 -78.44 28.48
CA SER A 10 24.63 -77.35 27.61
C SER A 10 24.50 -77.86 26.18
N GLY A 11 23.43 -77.46 25.50
CA GLY A 11 23.33 -77.50 24.05
C GLY A 11 22.62 -76.24 23.57
N THR A 12 22.80 -75.95 22.30
CA THR A 12 22.19 -74.82 21.60
C THR A 12 20.73 -75.14 21.25
N LEU A 13 19.86 -74.15 21.43
CA LEU A 13 18.46 -74.19 21.01
C LEU A 13 18.41 -74.34 19.47
N ASN A 14 17.44 -75.10 18.96
CA ASN A 14 17.12 -75.11 17.53
C ASN A 14 15.97 -74.12 17.34
N ASP A 15 16.26 -72.97 16.71
CA ASP A 15 15.35 -71.83 16.63
C ASP A 15 14.21 -72.02 15.60
N CYS A 16 14.23 -73.07 14.75
CA CYS A 16 13.18 -73.37 13.76
C CYS A 16 12.32 -74.62 14.10
N ALA A 17 12.27 -75.00 15.38
CA ALA A 17 11.59 -76.21 15.81
C ALA A 17 10.06 -76.18 15.54
N GLY A 18 9.64 -76.85 14.46
CA GLY A 18 8.22 -77.05 14.09
C GLY A 18 7.78 -76.34 12.81
N ILE A 19 8.63 -75.46 12.26
CA ILE A 19 8.35 -74.68 11.04
C ILE A 19 9.11 -75.27 9.85
N GLY A 20 10.35 -75.72 10.09
CA GLY A 20 11.24 -76.20 9.03
C GLY A 20 12.30 -75.16 8.68
N ASP A 21 13.32 -75.64 8.00
CA ASP A 21 14.40 -74.92 7.31
C ASP A 21 14.84 -75.96 6.25
N ALA A 22 14.29 -75.85 5.05
CA ALA A 22 14.27 -76.96 4.10
C ALA A 22 15.59 -77.08 3.31
N ASP A 23 16.35 -75.99 3.19
CA ASP A 23 17.67 -75.98 2.56
C ASP A 23 18.85 -75.91 3.55
N GLY A 24 18.58 -75.60 4.81
CA GLY A 24 19.53 -75.67 5.92
C GLY A 24 20.42 -74.45 6.07
N ASP A 25 20.01 -73.29 5.56
CA ASP A 25 20.78 -72.05 5.60
C ASP A 25 20.69 -71.31 6.95
N GLY A 26 19.75 -71.70 7.81
CA GLY A 26 19.52 -71.16 9.15
C GLY A 26 18.39 -70.12 9.24
N VAL A 27 17.63 -69.87 8.18
CA VAL A 27 16.38 -69.09 8.17
C VAL A 27 15.19 -70.07 8.24
N CYS A 28 14.15 -69.73 9.02
CA CYS A 28 13.01 -70.63 9.14
C CYS A 28 12.08 -70.49 7.92
N SER A 29 11.49 -71.60 7.47
CA SER A 29 10.68 -71.68 6.23
C SER A 29 9.48 -70.73 6.12
N ASP A 30 9.06 -70.07 7.21
CA ASP A 30 7.96 -69.10 7.22
C ASP A 30 8.40 -67.65 6.95
N VAL A 31 9.70 -67.37 7.01
CA VAL A 31 10.31 -66.07 6.73
C VAL A 31 11.39 -66.13 5.65
N ASP A 32 11.70 -67.32 5.15
CA ASP A 32 12.61 -67.53 4.04
C ASP A 32 11.91 -67.28 2.69
N CYS A 33 12.43 -66.33 1.92
CA CYS A 33 11.89 -65.97 0.61
C CYS A 33 12.18 -67.01 -0.49
N ASP A 34 13.15 -67.91 -0.30
CA ASP A 34 13.38 -69.08 -1.16
C ASP A 34 13.96 -70.27 -0.38
N ASP A 35 13.10 -70.89 0.44
CA ASP A 35 13.34 -72.09 1.30
C ASP A 35 13.74 -73.37 0.53
N ASN A 36 14.24 -73.27 -0.70
CA ASN A 36 14.82 -74.39 -1.45
C ASN A 36 16.19 -74.08 -2.04
N ASP A 37 16.72 -72.86 -1.89
CA ASP A 37 18.06 -72.48 -2.33
C ASP A 37 18.93 -72.05 -1.14
N PRO A 38 19.88 -72.89 -0.69
CA PRO A 38 20.70 -72.63 0.49
C PRO A 38 21.69 -71.46 0.34
N ASN A 39 21.62 -70.71 -0.76
CA ASN A 39 22.36 -69.46 -0.96
C ASN A 39 21.46 -68.22 -0.95
N ALA A 40 20.14 -68.38 -0.84
CA ALA A 40 19.14 -67.32 -0.89
C ALA A 40 18.62 -66.97 0.51
N THR A 41 19.51 -66.51 1.39
CA THR A 41 19.24 -66.21 2.81
C THR A 41 18.36 -64.98 3.04
N THR A 42 17.62 -64.52 2.03
CA THR A 42 16.85 -63.28 2.04
C THR A 42 15.54 -63.47 2.80
N GLN A 43 15.29 -62.61 3.78
CA GLN A 43 14.07 -62.59 4.58
C GLN A 43 13.41 -61.21 4.57
N PRO A 44 12.09 -61.09 4.86
CA PRO A 44 11.45 -59.80 5.03
C PRO A 44 12.19 -58.91 6.05
N GLY A 45 12.53 -57.70 5.63
CA GLY A 45 13.34 -56.74 6.38
C GLY A 45 14.82 -56.68 5.97
N ASP A 46 15.30 -57.58 5.12
CA ASP A 46 16.64 -57.45 4.54
C ASP A 46 16.71 -56.28 3.55
N ALA A 47 17.88 -55.63 3.48
CA ALA A 47 18.13 -54.58 2.50
C ALA A 47 18.17 -55.16 1.09
N CYS A 48 17.53 -54.48 0.15
CA CYS A 48 17.52 -54.84 -1.27
C CYS A 48 17.64 -53.57 -2.14
N ASP A 49 17.49 -53.69 -3.45
CA ASP A 49 17.44 -52.57 -4.41
C ASP A 49 16.30 -52.88 -5.40
N ASP A 50 15.26 -52.05 -5.41
CA ASP A 50 14.07 -52.24 -6.26
C ASP A 50 14.25 -51.64 -7.67
N GLY A 51 15.40 -50.99 -7.92
CA GLY A 51 15.77 -50.34 -9.17
C GLY A 51 15.03 -49.03 -9.44
N ASN A 52 14.27 -48.50 -8.48
CA ASN A 52 13.56 -47.24 -8.59
C ASN A 52 14.36 -46.10 -7.92
N PRO A 53 14.93 -45.15 -8.68
CA PRO A 53 15.71 -44.05 -8.12
C PRO A 53 14.88 -43.03 -7.31
N ALA A 54 13.55 -43.14 -7.32
CA ALA A 54 12.66 -42.32 -6.51
C ALA A 54 12.41 -42.88 -5.09
N THR A 55 12.99 -44.03 -4.75
CA THR A 55 12.86 -44.65 -3.42
C THR A 55 14.22 -44.80 -2.74
N ILE A 56 14.22 -44.72 -1.41
CA ILE A 56 15.37 -44.93 -0.53
C ILE A 56 15.04 -45.96 0.54
N ASN A 57 16.08 -46.56 1.15
CA ASN A 57 15.96 -47.59 2.18
C ASN A 57 15.12 -48.80 1.72
N ASP A 58 15.41 -49.32 0.53
CA ASP A 58 14.68 -50.46 -0.03
C ASP A 58 14.87 -51.71 0.84
N MET A 59 13.75 -52.31 1.23
CA MET A 59 13.72 -53.52 2.05
C MET A 59 12.80 -54.57 1.43
N VAL A 60 13.15 -55.83 1.65
CA VAL A 60 12.33 -56.97 1.27
C VAL A 60 11.04 -56.94 2.11
N ASP A 61 9.89 -56.88 1.46
CA ASP A 61 8.59 -56.83 2.10
C ASP A 61 8.10 -58.22 2.56
N ALA A 62 6.96 -58.25 3.24
CA ALA A 62 6.37 -59.50 3.74
C ALA A 62 5.92 -60.48 2.63
N ASN A 63 5.94 -60.06 1.36
CA ASN A 63 5.65 -60.89 0.19
C ASN A 63 6.90 -61.20 -0.64
N CYS A 64 8.10 -60.93 -0.10
CA CYS A 64 9.38 -61.12 -0.78
C CYS A 64 9.58 -60.26 -2.03
N GLY A 65 8.90 -59.11 -2.12
CA GLY A 65 9.17 -58.06 -3.08
C GLY A 65 10.15 -57.03 -2.50
N CYS A 66 10.99 -56.41 -3.34
CA CYS A 66 11.81 -55.28 -2.91
C CYS A 66 11.04 -53.98 -3.12
N ALA A 67 10.94 -53.13 -2.10
CA ALA A 67 10.33 -51.81 -2.19
C ALA A 67 10.98 -50.83 -1.20
N GLY A 68 11.21 -49.59 -1.63
CA GLY A 68 11.68 -48.52 -0.75
C GLY A 68 10.63 -47.48 -0.36
N THR A 69 11.07 -46.53 0.48
CA THR A 69 10.28 -45.36 0.88
C THR A 69 10.54 -44.23 -0.10
N LEU A 70 9.50 -43.50 -0.51
CA LEU A 70 9.63 -42.40 -1.47
C LEU A 70 10.63 -41.34 -0.98
N ASN A 71 11.64 -41.02 -1.79
CA ASN A 71 12.58 -39.93 -1.58
C ASN A 71 11.86 -38.59 -1.80
N SER A 72 11.96 -37.67 -0.83
CA SER A 72 11.38 -36.31 -0.91
C SER A 72 12.04 -35.44 -1.99
N CYS A 73 13.28 -35.72 -2.42
CA CYS A 73 14.02 -34.92 -3.40
C CYS A 73 14.68 -35.78 -4.51
N PRO A 74 13.91 -36.34 -5.46
CA PRO A 74 14.46 -37.26 -6.46
C PRO A 74 15.43 -36.56 -7.43
N GLY A 75 16.72 -36.85 -7.29
CA GLY A 75 17.78 -36.42 -8.22
C GLY A 75 18.40 -35.05 -7.95
N ILE A 76 17.94 -34.33 -6.92
CA ILE A 76 18.42 -32.99 -6.54
C ILE A 76 19.29 -33.07 -5.27
N GLY A 77 18.95 -33.97 -4.34
CA GLY A 77 19.66 -34.12 -3.06
C GLY A 77 19.06 -33.27 -1.95
N ASP A 78 19.43 -33.59 -0.73
CA ASP A 78 19.13 -32.94 0.55
C ASP A 78 20.33 -33.35 1.43
N ASN A 79 21.35 -32.48 1.47
CA ASN A 79 22.69 -32.84 1.96
C ASN A 79 22.77 -32.80 3.48
N ASP A 80 21.93 -32.01 4.15
CA ASP A 80 21.88 -31.92 5.60
C ASP A 80 20.72 -32.71 6.25
N GLY A 81 19.77 -33.17 5.45
CA GLY A 81 18.70 -34.09 5.82
C GLY A 81 17.53 -33.42 6.54
N ASP A 82 17.31 -32.13 6.35
CA ASP A 82 16.21 -31.37 6.97
C ASP A 82 14.86 -31.55 6.23
N GLY A 83 14.90 -32.11 5.02
CA GLY A 83 13.73 -32.40 4.19
C GLY A 83 13.42 -31.36 3.11
N ILE A 84 14.25 -30.32 2.96
CA ILE A 84 14.21 -29.33 1.88
C ILE A 84 15.15 -29.79 0.75
N CYS A 85 14.77 -29.57 -0.51
CA CYS A 85 15.62 -29.98 -1.63
C CYS A 85 16.71 -28.93 -1.88
N ALA A 86 17.92 -29.40 -2.23
CA ALA A 86 19.11 -28.57 -2.44
C ALA A 86 18.96 -27.41 -3.45
N ASP A 87 17.92 -27.40 -4.29
CA ASP A 87 17.64 -26.34 -5.26
C ASP A 87 16.77 -25.20 -4.71
N VAL A 88 16.16 -25.39 -3.54
CA VAL A 88 15.35 -24.39 -2.82
C VAL A 88 15.87 -24.13 -1.41
N ASP A 89 16.83 -24.92 -0.94
CA ASP A 89 17.53 -24.75 0.33
C ASP A 89 18.67 -23.74 0.22
N CYS A 90 18.57 -22.67 1.01
CA CYS A 90 19.54 -21.59 1.01
C CYS A 90 20.87 -21.93 1.71
N ASP A 91 20.91 -22.97 2.53
CA ASP A 91 22.16 -23.57 3.00
C ASP A 91 21.98 -25.08 3.22
N ASP A 92 22.03 -25.82 2.11
CA ASP A 92 21.99 -27.29 2.02
C ASP A 92 23.17 -27.99 2.74
N ASN A 93 23.85 -27.35 3.69
CA ASN A 93 24.84 -27.99 4.57
C ASN A 93 24.61 -27.68 6.06
N ASP A 94 23.63 -26.84 6.42
CA ASP A 94 23.32 -26.49 7.81
C ASP A 94 21.84 -26.78 8.14
N PRO A 95 21.54 -27.89 8.84
CA PRO A 95 20.16 -28.34 9.10
C PRO A 95 19.42 -27.45 10.13
N ASN A 96 20.01 -26.31 10.51
CA ASN A 96 19.38 -25.28 11.33
C ASN A 96 18.93 -24.06 10.51
N ILE A 97 19.32 -23.96 9.23
CA ILE A 97 18.91 -22.90 8.30
C ILE A 97 17.82 -23.47 7.42
N THR A 98 16.56 -23.35 7.84
CA THR A 98 15.42 -23.96 7.15
C THR A 98 14.71 -23.00 6.17
N TYR A 99 15.37 -21.90 5.79
CA TYR A 99 14.76 -20.88 4.94
C TYR A 99 14.83 -21.32 3.48
N GLN A 100 13.70 -21.28 2.79
CA GLN A 100 13.59 -21.64 1.39
C GLN A 100 13.17 -20.44 0.54
N VAL A 101 13.56 -20.44 -0.74
CA VAL A 101 13.16 -19.38 -1.68
C VAL A 101 11.64 -19.20 -1.65
N GLY A 102 11.20 -17.96 -1.38
CA GLY A 102 9.80 -17.60 -1.18
C GLY A 102 9.33 -17.56 0.28
N ASP A 103 10.15 -17.97 1.25
CA ASP A 103 9.85 -17.79 2.67
C ASP A 103 9.82 -16.32 3.04
N THR A 104 8.93 -15.94 3.95
CA THR A 104 8.88 -14.58 4.49
C THR A 104 10.14 -14.29 5.28
N CYS A 105 10.76 -13.14 5.04
CA CYS A 105 11.95 -12.69 5.74
C CYS A 105 11.83 -11.20 6.11
N ASP A 106 12.82 -10.66 6.82
CA ASP A 106 12.92 -9.23 7.17
C ASP A 106 14.34 -8.79 6.81
N ASP A 107 14.48 -7.89 5.84
CA ASP A 107 15.76 -7.37 5.35
C ASP A 107 16.30 -6.23 6.23
N GLY A 108 15.56 -5.89 7.30
CA GLY A 108 15.88 -4.82 8.23
C GLY A 108 15.56 -3.42 7.69
N ASN A 109 14.93 -3.31 6.52
CA ASN A 109 14.44 -2.05 5.98
C ASN A 109 13.02 -1.76 6.51
N PRO A 110 12.83 -0.73 7.35
CA PRO A 110 11.51 -0.40 7.89
C PRO A 110 10.52 0.13 6.84
N ASP A 111 11.00 0.46 5.64
CA ASP A 111 10.21 1.07 4.57
C ASP A 111 9.61 0.05 3.60
N THR A 112 9.92 -1.23 3.73
CA THR A 112 9.37 -2.31 2.88
C THR A 112 8.53 -3.29 3.70
N PHE A 113 7.57 -3.96 3.04
CA PHE A 113 6.82 -5.05 3.65
C PHE A 113 6.58 -6.21 2.68
N GLY A 114 6.53 -7.43 3.21
CA GLY A 114 6.20 -8.63 2.44
C GLY A 114 7.39 -9.23 1.70
N GLU A 115 8.59 -9.03 2.25
CA GLU A 115 9.86 -9.54 1.76
C GLU A 115 9.83 -11.06 1.75
N THR A 116 10.46 -11.60 0.72
CA THR A 116 10.67 -13.04 0.59
C THR A 116 12.15 -13.33 0.36
N ILE A 117 12.58 -14.51 0.77
CA ILE A 117 13.89 -15.04 0.41
C ILE A 117 13.94 -15.20 -1.12
N GLN A 118 14.89 -14.51 -1.73
CA GLN A 118 15.09 -14.46 -3.17
C GLN A 118 15.87 -15.68 -3.68
N ASN A 119 15.95 -15.85 -5.00
CA ASN A 119 16.69 -16.97 -5.62
C ASN A 119 18.18 -16.99 -5.29
N ASP A 120 18.74 -15.86 -4.86
CA ASP A 120 20.14 -15.74 -4.42
C ASP A 120 20.28 -15.87 -2.89
N CYS A 121 19.20 -16.25 -2.19
CA CYS A 121 19.13 -16.40 -0.75
C CYS A 121 19.37 -15.10 0.04
N SER A 122 19.22 -13.95 -0.62
CA SER A 122 19.05 -12.67 0.05
C SER A 122 17.60 -12.48 0.51
N CYS A 123 17.42 -11.66 1.55
CA CYS A 123 16.09 -11.17 1.91
C CYS A 123 15.82 -9.86 1.17
N GLY A 124 14.69 -9.76 0.46
CA GLY A 124 14.31 -8.54 -0.26
C GLY A 124 12.97 -8.67 -0.98
N GLY A 125 12.67 -7.72 -1.87
CA GLY A 125 11.46 -7.74 -2.70
C GLY A 125 10.17 -7.29 -2.01
N GLY A 126 10.27 -6.61 -0.86
CA GLY A 126 9.12 -6.00 -0.18
C GLY A 126 8.54 -4.81 -0.94
N LEU A 127 7.23 -4.58 -0.80
CA LEU A 127 6.56 -3.38 -1.29
C LEU A 127 6.91 -2.20 -0.38
N THR A 128 7.25 -1.03 -0.94
CA THR A 128 7.52 0.16 -0.13
C THR A 128 6.27 0.57 0.66
N THR A 129 6.40 1.39 1.71
CA THR A 129 5.25 2.07 2.29
C THR A 129 4.47 2.86 1.21
N PRO A 130 3.13 2.85 1.23
CA PRO A 130 2.34 3.57 0.24
C PRO A 130 2.58 5.07 0.40
N THR A 131 3.01 5.71 -0.69
CA THR A 131 3.18 7.16 -0.78
C THR A 131 1.91 7.77 -1.36
N THR A 132 1.45 8.87 -0.77
CA THR A 132 0.31 9.64 -1.30
C THR A 132 0.83 10.90 -2.00
N ALA A 133 0.38 11.12 -3.23
CA ALA A 133 0.63 12.36 -3.97
C ALA A 133 -0.69 13.01 -4.37
N CYS A 134 -0.82 14.30 -4.10
CA CYS A 134 -2.01 15.08 -4.45
C CYS A 134 -1.63 16.35 -5.24
N ALA A 135 -2.39 16.67 -6.29
CA ALA A 135 -2.24 17.90 -7.05
C ALA A 135 -3.59 18.56 -7.33
N THR A 136 -3.66 19.87 -7.16
CA THR A 136 -4.80 20.70 -7.60
C THR A 136 -4.56 21.24 -9.01
N ILE A 137 -5.63 21.57 -9.71
CA ILE A 137 -5.53 22.24 -11.02
C ILE A 137 -4.82 23.60 -10.83
N SER A 138 -3.81 23.89 -11.65
CA SER A 138 -2.89 25.03 -11.45
C SER A 138 -2.97 26.12 -12.53
N SER A 139 -3.76 25.92 -13.59
CA SER A 139 -4.00 26.92 -14.63
C SER A 139 -5.39 26.79 -15.26
N SER A 140 -5.92 27.88 -15.83
CA SER A 140 -7.26 27.87 -16.43
C SER A 140 -7.34 27.06 -17.72
N SER A 141 -6.21 26.72 -18.33
CA SER A 141 -6.20 25.81 -19.48
C SER A 141 -6.07 24.34 -19.06
N ASP A 142 -5.97 24.08 -17.75
CA ASP A 142 -5.88 22.73 -17.20
C ASP A 142 -7.23 22.19 -16.72
N ASP A 143 -8.30 22.98 -16.80
CA ASP A 143 -9.67 22.48 -16.81
C ASP A 143 -10.46 23.08 -17.97
N ALA A 144 -11.42 22.30 -18.46
CA ALA A 144 -12.16 22.66 -19.65
C ALA A 144 -13.51 21.96 -19.71
N GLU A 145 -14.48 22.65 -20.30
CA GLU A 145 -15.78 22.10 -20.65
C GLU A 145 -15.93 22.09 -22.16
N GLN A 146 -16.45 21.00 -22.73
CA GLN A 146 -16.63 20.89 -24.17
C GLN A 146 -18.01 20.38 -24.53
N GLU A 147 -18.79 21.19 -25.24
CA GLU A 147 -20.09 20.79 -25.78
C GLU A 147 -19.96 19.55 -26.69
N ALA A 148 -20.72 18.50 -26.42
CA ALA A 148 -20.63 17.24 -27.17
C ALA A 148 -21.10 17.37 -28.63
N ALA A 149 -22.02 18.30 -28.92
CA ALA A 149 -22.61 18.45 -30.25
C ALA A 149 -21.81 19.39 -31.17
N SER A 150 -21.35 20.53 -30.64
CA SER A 150 -20.63 21.55 -31.41
C SER A 150 -19.12 21.37 -31.35
N GLY A 151 -18.61 20.71 -30.31
CA GLY A 151 -17.18 20.61 -30.03
C GLY A 151 -16.60 21.84 -29.35
N ARG A 152 -17.37 22.91 -29.15
CA ARG A 152 -16.86 24.15 -28.54
C ARG A 152 -16.28 23.86 -27.16
N VAL A 153 -15.04 24.28 -26.95
CA VAL A 153 -14.32 24.20 -25.66
C VAL A 153 -14.39 25.55 -24.95
N ASP A 154 -14.74 25.54 -23.66
CA ASP A 154 -14.59 26.65 -22.73
C ASP A 154 -13.45 26.36 -21.75
N LEU A 155 -12.54 27.31 -21.59
CA LEU A 155 -11.34 27.23 -20.73
C LEU A 155 -11.40 28.28 -19.60
N THR A 156 -12.55 28.91 -19.42
CA THR A 156 -12.68 30.08 -18.55
C THR A 156 -13.96 30.08 -17.72
N SER A 157 -14.69 28.96 -17.74
CA SER A 157 -15.87 28.76 -16.91
C SER A 157 -15.48 28.87 -15.43
N SER A 158 -16.36 29.44 -14.60
CA SER A 158 -16.16 29.51 -13.16
C SER A 158 -16.43 28.18 -12.47
N ASP A 159 -17.18 27.32 -13.14
CA ASP A 159 -17.73 26.06 -12.70
C ASP A 159 -17.40 24.95 -13.70
N LEU A 160 -17.43 23.72 -13.21
CA LEU A 160 -17.40 22.51 -14.01
C LEU A 160 -18.74 21.80 -13.82
N GLU A 161 -19.65 21.93 -14.78
CA GLU A 161 -20.85 21.11 -14.81
C GLU A 161 -20.51 19.72 -15.34
N LEU A 162 -20.37 18.77 -14.42
CA LEU A 162 -20.12 17.38 -14.75
C LEU A 162 -21.28 16.84 -15.60
N CYS A 163 -21.01 16.75 -16.91
CA CYS A 163 -21.75 16.15 -18.02
C CYS A 163 -22.94 16.90 -18.65
N THR A 164 -23.59 17.87 -17.98
CA THR A 164 -24.70 18.62 -18.61
C THR A 164 -24.81 20.07 -18.11
N ASP A 165 -24.67 21.05 -19.00
CA ASP A 165 -25.13 22.44 -18.78
C ASP A 165 -26.09 22.89 -19.89
N GLY A 166 -27.36 22.45 -19.78
CA GLY A 166 -28.38 22.65 -20.82
C GLY A 166 -28.15 21.85 -22.12
N VAL A 167 -26.91 21.43 -22.39
CA VAL A 167 -26.46 20.50 -23.41
C VAL A 167 -25.49 19.48 -22.80
N SER A 168 -25.36 18.30 -23.42
CA SER A 168 -24.37 17.31 -22.98
C SER A 168 -22.96 17.81 -23.29
N GLN A 169 -22.04 17.60 -22.35
CA GLN A 169 -20.67 18.04 -22.48
C GLN A 169 -19.66 17.05 -21.89
N TRP A 170 -18.42 17.25 -22.29
CA TRP A 170 -17.24 16.65 -21.71
C TRP A 170 -16.62 17.61 -20.71
N VAL A 171 -16.10 17.09 -19.62
CA VAL A 171 -15.27 17.85 -18.68
C VAL A 171 -13.87 17.25 -18.71
N GLY A 172 -12.86 18.09 -18.89
CA GLY A 172 -11.46 17.72 -18.89
C GLY A 172 -10.75 18.40 -17.72
N MET A 173 -9.89 17.66 -17.03
CA MET A 173 -9.04 18.18 -15.95
C MET A 173 -7.63 17.64 -16.12
N ARG A 174 -6.63 18.49 -15.98
CA ARG A 174 -5.21 18.19 -16.11
C ARG A 174 -4.51 18.50 -14.80
N PHE A 175 -3.78 17.52 -14.30
CA PHE A 175 -3.04 17.59 -13.06
C PHE A 175 -1.54 17.56 -13.37
N ASN A 176 -0.82 18.55 -12.85
CA ASN A 176 0.63 18.70 -12.98
C ASN A 176 1.32 18.23 -11.70
N ASP A 177 2.64 17.99 -11.77
CA ASP A 177 3.52 17.90 -10.61
C ASP A 177 3.13 16.85 -9.56
N LEU A 178 2.50 15.75 -9.99
CA LEU A 178 2.15 14.62 -9.11
C LEU A 178 3.37 13.77 -8.71
N ASN A 179 4.49 13.88 -9.44
CA ASN A 179 5.75 13.18 -9.18
C ASN A 179 5.61 11.64 -9.05
N ILE A 180 4.63 11.03 -9.72
CA ILE A 180 4.45 9.57 -9.71
C ILE A 180 5.50 8.93 -10.60
N PRO A 181 6.34 8.00 -10.12
CA PRO A 181 7.29 7.28 -10.96
C PRO A 181 6.59 6.49 -12.08
N GLN A 182 7.28 6.31 -13.20
CA GLN A 182 6.81 5.42 -14.25
C GLN A 182 6.69 3.99 -13.72
N GLY A 183 5.59 3.31 -14.02
CA GLY A 183 5.36 1.94 -13.58
C GLY A 183 4.98 1.78 -12.11
N ALA A 184 4.85 2.87 -11.34
CA ALA A 184 4.41 2.82 -9.95
C ALA A 184 3.12 1.99 -9.78
N ASN A 185 3.05 1.18 -8.73
CA ASN A 185 1.88 0.38 -8.43
C ASN A 185 0.84 1.26 -7.73
N ILE A 186 -0.23 1.62 -8.42
CA ILE A 186 -1.28 2.48 -7.88
C ILE A 186 -2.17 1.64 -6.95
N ASN A 187 -2.17 1.99 -5.67
CA ASN A 187 -2.99 1.36 -4.64
C ASN A 187 -4.42 1.90 -4.66
N SER A 188 -4.56 3.23 -4.72
CA SER A 188 -5.84 3.92 -4.74
C SER A 188 -5.69 5.26 -5.46
N ALA A 189 -6.73 5.77 -6.11
CA ALA A 189 -6.74 7.14 -6.62
C ALA A 189 -8.15 7.73 -6.66
N TYR A 190 -8.28 9.02 -6.41
CA TYR A 190 -9.56 9.72 -6.45
C TYR A 190 -9.41 11.20 -6.80
N ILE A 191 -10.50 11.81 -7.27
CA ILE A 191 -10.61 13.27 -7.41
C ILE A 191 -11.56 13.79 -6.34
N GLN A 192 -11.11 14.77 -5.57
CA GLN A 192 -11.94 15.55 -4.67
C GLN A 192 -12.48 16.80 -5.38
N PHE A 193 -13.80 16.96 -5.38
CA PHE A 193 -14.47 18.17 -5.87
C PHE A 193 -14.96 19.04 -4.71
N THR A 194 -15.11 20.33 -4.97
CA THR A 194 -15.84 21.28 -4.11
C THR A 194 -17.14 21.68 -4.80
N VAL A 195 -18.27 21.64 -4.09
CA VAL A 195 -19.57 22.04 -4.65
C VAL A 195 -19.61 23.56 -4.91
N ASP A 196 -19.80 23.98 -6.16
CA ASP A 196 -20.05 25.39 -6.48
C ASP A 196 -21.56 25.71 -6.41
N GLU A 197 -22.41 24.89 -7.03
CA GLU A 197 -23.86 25.06 -6.99
C GLU A 197 -24.60 23.79 -6.54
N ASN A 198 -25.72 23.98 -5.85
CA ASN A 198 -26.62 22.89 -5.45
C ASN A 198 -27.59 22.43 -6.56
N ARG A 199 -27.19 22.60 -7.83
CA ARG A 199 -27.99 22.16 -8.99
C ARG A 199 -27.67 20.72 -9.33
N ASN A 200 -28.67 19.87 -9.18
CA ASN A 200 -28.55 18.43 -9.37
C ASN A 200 -29.54 17.96 -10.42
N ASP A 201 -29.04 17.29 -11.46
CA ASP A 201 -29.89 16.60 -12.43
C ASP A 201 -29.65 15.10 -12.29
N ASP A 202 -30.70 14.35 -11.93
CA ASP A 202 -30.63 12.91 -11.70
C ASP A 202 -31.45 12.09 -12.72
N PRO A 203 -31.04 10.85 -13.04
CA PRO A 203 -29.85 10.17 -12.50
C PRO A 203 -28.54 10.74 -13.06
N CYS A 204 -27.57 10.97 -12.17
CA CYS A 204 -26.22 11.37 -12.53
C CYS A 204 -25.35 10.12 -12.72
N ASN A 205 -24.95 9.84 -13.95
CA ASN A 205 -24.14 8.68 -14.31
C ASN A 205 -22.98 9.18 -15.17
N LEU A 206 -21.78 9.14 -14.60
CA LEU A 206 -20.56 9.65 -15.19
C LEU A 206 -19.62 8.49 -15.50
N THR A 207 -18.83 8.64 -16.54
CA THR A 207 -17.75 7.73 -16.90
C THR A 207 -16.46 8.52 -16.94
N ILE A 208 -15.49 8.06 -16.17
CA ILE A 208 -14.18 8.69 -15.98
C ILE A 208 -13.18 7.94 -16.82
N TYR A 209 -12.48 8.67 -17.68
CA TYR A 209 -11.38 8.21 -18.52
C TYR A 209 -10.12 8.98 -18.18
N GLY A 210 -8.97 8.39 -18.48
CA GLY A 210 -7.71 9.07 -18.57
C GLY A 210 -7.39 9.41 -20.02
N GLN A 211 -6.50 10.37 -20.25
CA GLN A 211 -5.86 10.51 -21.55
C GLN A 211 -4.73 9.48 -21.68
N ALA A 212 -4.78 8.64 -22.71
CA ALA A 212 -3.69 7.73 -23.07
C ALA A 212 -2.55 8.50 -23.75
N ALA A 213 -1.87 9.35 -22.98
CA ALA A 213 -0.71 10.12 -23.40
C ALA A 213 0.43 9.96 -22.39
N ASP A 214 1.66 10.01 -22.89
CA ASP A 214 2.87 9.89 -22.09
C ASP A 214 3.05 11.12 -21.19
N ASN A 215 2.84 12.31 -21.77
CA ASN A 215 2.71 13.57 -21.05
C ASN A 215 1.55 14.37 -21.67
N ALA A 216 0.48 14.58 -20.91
CA ALA A 216 -0.71 15.25 -21.44
C ALA A 216 -0.48 16.75 -21.65
N ALA A 217 -0.85 17.27 -22.81
CA ALA A 217 -0.84 18.70 -23.08
C ALA A 217 -2.03 19.41 -22.42
N THR A 218 -1.87 20.71 -22.13
CA THR A 218 -2.97 21.59 -21.67
C THR A 218 -4.12 21.65 -22.68
N PHE A 219 -5.32 22.04 -22.26
CA PHE A 219 -6.48 22.16 -23.15
C PHE A 219 -6.39 23.39 -24.05
N SER A 220 -7.02 23.32 -25.22
CA SER A 220 -7.09 24.42 -26.17
C SER A 220 -8.52 24.74 -26.59
N SER A 221 -8.76 25.96 -27.07
CA SER A 221 -10.06 26.38 -27.63
C SER A 221 -10.41 25.72 -28.98
N THR A 222 -9.64 24.73 -29.42
CA THR A 222 -9.92 23.99 -30.66
C THR A 222 -11.15 23.12 -30.46
N ASP A 223 -12.09 23.16 -31.41
CA ASP A 223 -13.28 22.32 -31.33
C ASP A 223 -12.90 20.83 -31.19
N PHE A 224 -13.57 20.14 -30.26
CA PHE A 224 -13.39 18.73 -29.93
C PHE A 224 -12.06 18.38 -29.20
N ASP A 225 -11.36 19.34 -28.61
CA ASP A 225 -10.06 19.09 -27.94
C ASP A 225 -10.11 18.02 -26.83
N ILE A 226 -11.22 17.90 -26.09
CA ILE A 226 -11.36 16.89 -25.03
C ILE A 226 -11.78 15.56 -25.65
N SER A 227 -12.90 15.54 -26.34
CA SER A 227 -13.52 14.32 -26.89
C SER A 227 -12.69 13.59 -27.96
N SER A 228 -11.73 14.27 -28.58
CA SER A 228 -10.83 13.67 -29.59
C SER A 228 -9.54 13.10 -29.02
N ARG A 229 -9.22 13.37 -27.74
CA ARG A 229 -8.05 12.80 -27.07
C ARG A 229 -8.18 11.29 -26.99
N ALA A 230 -7.07 10.59 -27.23
CA ALA A 230 -7.00 9.15 -27.04
C ALA A 230 -7.28 8.83 -25.57
N ARG A 231 -8.28 8.00 -25.33
CA ARG A 231 -8.68 7.59 -23.98
C ARG A 231 -7.92 6.36 -23.54
N THR A 232 -7.76 6.23 -22.23
CA THR A 232 -7.42 4.94 -21.62
C THR A 232 -8.45 3.88 -22.01
N THR A 233 -8.00 2.64 -22.10
CA THR A 233 -8.83 1.46 -22.29
C THR A 233 -9.66 1.20 -21.02
N ASN A 234 -9.04 1.39 -19.86
CA ASN A 234 -9.71 1.41 -18.56
C ASN A 234 -10.55 2.68 -18.40
N SER A 235 -11.72 2.51 -17.81
CA SER A 235 -12.62 3.60 -17.45
C SER A 235 -13.43 3.21 -16.23
N VAL A 236 -13.81 4.18 -15.41
CA VAL A 236 -14.57 3.95 -14.18
C VAL A 236 -15.93 4.62 -14.27
N ALA A 237 -16.98 3.88 -13.93
CA ALA A 237 -18.32 4.44 -13.81
C ALA A 237 -18.53 5.04 -12.41
N TRP A 238 -19.04 6.25 -12.34
CA TRP A 238 -19.30 6.97 -11.11
C TRP A 238 -20.70 7.55 -11.10
N ALA A 239 -21.44 7.30 -10.02
CA ALA A 239 -22.79 7.83 -9.83
C ALA A 239 -22.80 8.67 -8.54
N PRO A 240 -22.37 9.95 -8.60
CA PRO A 240 -22.27 10.78 -7.40
C PRO A 240 -23.64 10.99 -6.75
N PRO A 241 -23.73 11.00 -5.40
CA PRO A 241 -24.94 11.43 -4.69
C PRO A 241 -25.23 12.91 -4.98
N GLN A 242 -26.40 13.40 -4.60
CA GLN A 242 -26.74 14.82 -4.79
C GLN A 242 -25.82 15.71 -3.95
N TRP A 243 -25.36 16.80 -4.55
CA TRP A 243 -24.55 17.83 -3.88
C TRP A 243 -25.46 18.94 -3.36
N LEU A 244 -25.75 18.91 -2.06
CA LEU A 244 -26.81 19.73 -1.47
C LEU A 244 -26.34 21.07 -0.91
N ASN A 245 -25.06 21.18 -0.52
CA ASN A 245 -24.51 22.36 0.14
C ASN A 245 -23.31 22.89 -0.64
N ILE A 246 -23.35 24.19 -0.97
CA ILE A 246 -22.25 24.91 -1.62
C ILE A 246 -21.04 24.96 -0.67
N GLY A 247 -19.84 24.74 -1.21
CA GLY A 247 -18.58 24.68 -0.47
C GLY A 247 -18.28 23.32 0.19
N ASN A 248 -19.16 22.33 0.07
CA ASN A 248 -18.85 20.99 0.58
C ASN A 248 -17.75 20.34 -0.28
N ALA A 249 -16.78 19.74 0.39
CA ALA A 249 -15.73 18.91 -0.21
C ALA A 249 -15.46 17.72 0.71
N GLY A 250 -16.44 16.81 0.80
CA GLY A 250 -16.32 15.57 1.59
C GLY A 250 -16.45 14.32 0.72
N PRO A 251 -16.59 13.13 1.34
CA PRO A 251 -16.65 11.84 0.62
C PRO A 251 -17.76 11.76 -0.44
N GLU A 252 -18.85 12.50 -0.28
CA GLU A 252 -19.95 12.57 -1.27
C GLU A 252 -19.57 13.32 -2.57
N GLN A 253 -18.51 14.14 -2.52
CA GLN A 253 -17.95 14.89 -3.64
C GLN A 253 -16.66 14.24 -4.17
N GLN A 254 -16.31 13.07 -3.67
CA GLN A 254 -15.14 12.33 -4.11
C GLN A 254 -15.54 11.33 -5.21
N THR A 255 -14.67 11.14 -6.20
CA THR A 255 -14.87 10.04 -7.15
C THR A 255 -14.76 8.69 -6.43
N VAL A 256 -15.38 7.67 -7.02
CA VAL A 256 -14.95 6.29 -6.73
C VAL A 256 -13.48 6.09 -7.10
N ASP A 257 -12.88 4.99 -6.65
CA ASP A 257 -11.49 4.67 -6.98
C ASP A 257 -11.25 4.61 -8.50
N ILE A 258 -10.36 5.48 -8.98
CA ILE A 258 -9.92 5.60 -10.37
C ILE A 258 -8.52 5.01 -10.61
N SER A 259 -7.95 4.28 -9.64
CA SER A 259 -6.66 3.60 -9.75
C SER A 259 -6.45 2.83 -11.07
N PRO A 260 -7.43 2.13 -11.68
CA PRO A 260 -7.20 1.42 -12.94
C PRO A 260 -6.94 2.34 -14.14
N VAL A 261 -7.51 3.56 -14.09
CA VAL A 261 -7.29 4.59 -15.11
C VAL A 261 -5.89 5.18 -14.96
N ILE A 262 -5.50 5.53 -13.73
CA ILE A 262 -4.18 6.07 -13.43
C ILE A 262 -3.08 5.05 -13.74
N GLN A 263 -3.28 3.78 -13.34
CA GLN A 263 -2.34 2.69 -13.59
C GLN A 263 -2.03 2.55 -15.09
N GLU A 264 -3.03 2.69 -15.96
CA GLU A 264 -2.81 2.61 -17.41
C GLU A 264 -1.92 3.76 -17.92
N ILE A 265 -2.04 4.95 -17.35
CA ILE A 265 -1.25 6.13 -17.76
C ILE A 265 0.19 6.00 -17.27
N VAL A 266 0.41 5.68 -16.00
CA VAL A 266 1.77 5.58 -15.42
C VAL A 266 2.57 4.41 -16.00
N ASN A 267 1.89 3.38 -16.52
CA ASN A 267 2.52 2.24 -17.19
C ASN A 267 2.97 2.52 -18.63
N ARG A 268 2.73 3.72 -19.16
CA ARG A 268 3.11 4.04 -20.54
C ARG A 268 4.62 4.23 -20.64
N ASN A 269 5.22 3.67 -21.68
CA ASN A 269 6.69 3.68 -21.86
C ASN A 269 7.33 5.08 -21.91
N GLY A 270 6.58 6.11 -22.32
CA GLY A 270 7.09 7.48 -22.34
C GLY A 270 6.70 8.35 -21.15
N TYR A 271 5.94 7.81 -20.19
CA TYR A 271 5.54 8.54 -18.98
C TYR A 271 6.74 8.70 -18.05
N THR A 272 6.83 9.85 -17.38
CA THR A 272 7.90 10.21 -16.43
C THR A 272 7.30 10.83 -15.17
N ALA A 273 8.06 10.95 -14.08
CA ALA A 273 7.57 11.60 -12.85
C ALA A 273 7.08 13.05 -13.06
N ALA A 274 7.69 13.78 -14.00
CA ALA A 274 7.28 15.13 -14.41
C ALA A 274 6.10 15.17 -15.40
N SER A 275 5.54 14.03 -15.80
CA SER A 275 4.45 13.96 -16.78
C SER A 275 3.12 14.36 -16.16
N SER A 276 2.26 14.98 -16.96
CA SER A 276 0.94 15.43 -16.51
C SER A 276 -0.15 14.43 -16.88
N ILE A 277 -1.13 14.30 -15.98
CA ILE A 277 -2.25 13.38 -16.14
C ILE A 277 -3.50 14.18 -16.51
N VAL A 278 -4.19 13.76 -17.57
CA VAL A 278 -5.52 14.29 -17.92
C VAL A 278 -6.60 13.27 -17.59
N ILE A 279 -7.62 13.73 -16.88
CA ILE A 279 -8.87 13.03 -16.63
C ILE A 279 -9.97 13.65 -17.47
N MET A 280 -10.81 12.82 -18.07
CA MET A 280 -11.95 13.21 -18.90
C MET A 280 -13.22 12.54 -18.38
N ILE A 281 -14.27 13.32 -18.20
CA ILE A 281 -15.56 12.87 -17.70
C ILE A 281 -16.63 13.12 -18.77
N GLU A 282 -17.39 12.08 -19.11
CA GLU A 282 -18.62 12.16 -19.91
C GLU A 282 -19.75 11.38 -19.24
N GLY A 283 -20.99 11.62 -19.64
CA GLY A 283 -22.13 10.98 -18.98
C GLY A 283 -23.45 11.73 -19.10
N THR A 284 -24.32 11.50 -18.12
CA THR A 284 -25.65 12.11 -18.02
C THR A 284 -25.89 12.65 -16.63
N GLY A 285 -26.79 13.62 -16.50
CA GLY A 285 -27.08 14.30 -15.24
C GLY A 285 -26.11 15.46 -15.02
N ARG A 286 -26.14 16.04 -13.82
CA ARG A 286 -25.34 17.20 -13.46
C ARG A 286 -24.93 17.19 -12.00
N ARG A 287 -23.66 17.48 -11.76
CA ARG A 287 -23.08 18.02 -10.51
C ARG A 287 -22.23 19.23 -10.89
N VAL A 288 -22.25 20.28 -10.08
CA VAL A 288 -21.56 21.53 -10.39
C VAL A 288 -20.41 21.68 -9.41
N ALA A 289 -19.18 21.55 -9.90
CA ALA A 289 -17.97 21.71 -9.11
C ALA A 289 -17.35 23.08 -9.36
N GLU A 290 -16.59 23.56 -8.38
CA GLU A 290 -15.68 24.69 -8.58
C GLU A 290 -14.63 24.32 -9.65
N SER A 291 -14.24 25.31 -10.46
CA SER A 291 -13.14 25.22 -11.43
C SER A 291 -11.86 25.87 -10.90
N PHE A 292 -10.77 25.83 -11.65
CA PHE A 292 -9.58 26.64 -11.40
C PHE A 292 -9.88 28.15 -11.37
N ASN A 293 -10.82 28.62 -12.19
CA ASN A 293 -11.21 30.03 -12.22
C ASN A 293 -11.86 30.51 -10.91
N SER A 294 -12.15 29.57 -9.99
CA SER A 294 -12.44 29.76 -8.55
C SER A 294 -11.42 28.98 -7.69
N PRO A 295 -10.17 29.44 -7.57
CA PRO A 295 -9.02 28.61 -7.19
C PRO A 295 -9.05 28.02 -5.77
N ALA A 296 -9.90 28.52 -4.87
CA ALA A 296 -10.01 28.00 -3.50
C ALA A 296 -10.73 26.65 -3.41
N GLY A 297 -11.43 26.21 -4.47
CA GLY A 297 -12.19 24.96 -4.51
C GLY A 297 -11.87 24.06 -5.71
N ALA A 298 -10.84 24.40 -6.50
CA ALA A 298 -10.49 23.69 -7.72
C ALA A 298 -10.28 22.17 -7.47
N PRO A 299 -10.59 21.30 -8.44
CA PRO A 299 -10.48 19.85 -8.26
C PRO A 299 -9.06 19.42 -7.86
N GLN A 300 -8.96 18.42 -6.99
CA GLN A 300 -7.69 17.83 -6.55
C GLN A 300 -7.67 16.34 -6.89
N LEU A 301 -6.63 15.86 -7.56
CA LEU A 301 -6.37 14.44 -7.76
C LEU A 301 -5.40 13.97 -6.67
N CYS A 302 -5.78 12.93 -5.93
CA CYS A 302 -4.94 12.24 -4.96
C CYS A 302 -4.72 10.78 -5.38
N ILE A 303 -3.49 10.30 -5.26
CA ILE A 303 -3.04 8.97 -5.70
C ILE A 303 -2.20 8.37 -4.58
N ASP A 304 -2.60 7.20 -4.07
CA ASP A 304 -1.77 6.35 -3.25
C ASP A 304 -1.07 5.33 -4.15
N PHE A 305 0.25 5.24 -4.06
CA PHE A 305 1.04 4.32 -4.85
C PHE A 305 2.20 3.76 -4.06
N PHE A 306 2.63 2.57 -4.45
CA PHE A 306 3.91 2.02 -4.07
C PHE A 306 4.91 2.41 -5.14
N ALA A 307 6.00 3.07 -4.74
CA ALA A 307 7.13 3.21 -5.64
C ALA A 307 7.57 1.79 -5.98
N THR A 308 7.57 1.44 -7.26
CA THR A 308 8.27 0.22 -7.67
C THR A 308 9.72 0.40 -7.26
N PRO A 309 10.37 -0.60 -6.63
CA PRO A 309 11.82 -0.61 -6.56
C PRO A 309 12.34 -0.34 -7.98
N PRO A 310 13.32 0.56 -8.15
CA PRO A 310 13.86 0.83 -9.48
C PRO A 310 14.22 -0.49 -10.16
N ASP A 311 13.63 -0.73 -11.32
CA ASP A 311 13.96 -1.86 -12.20
C ASP A 311 15.37 -1.62 -12.71
N TYR A 312 16.35 -2.28 -12.11
CA TYR A 312 17.75 -2.17 -12.51
C TYR A 312 17.97 -3.13 -13.68
N ASP A 313 18.51 -2.65 -14.80
CA ASP A 313 18.87 -3.54 -15.92
C ASP A 313 19.80 -4.70 -15.48
N CYS A 314 20.54 -4.49 -14.39
CA CYS A 314 21.43 -5.44 -13.74
C CYS A 314 21.16 -5.56 -12.23
N ASP A 315 20.15 -6.35 -11.87
CA ASP A 315 19.70 -6.58 -10.48
C ASP A 315 20.84 -6.87 -9.48
N ALA A 316 21.80 -7.72 -9.85
CA ALA A 316 22.91 -8.11 -8.97
C ALA A 316 23.93 -6.98 -8.69
N LEU A 317 23.91 -5.92 -9.49
CA LEU A 317 24.79 -4.75 -9.34
C LEU A 317 24.05 -3.52 -8.81
N PHE A 318 22.73 -3.57 -8.67
CA PHE A 318 21.89 -2.40 -8.40
C PHE A 318 22.21 -1.23 -9.35
N ALA A 319 22.41 -1.53 -10.64
CA ALA A 319 22.84 -0.57 -11.66
C ALA A 319 22.13 -0.79 -13.00
N ASN A 320 21.97 0.28 -13.79
CA ASN A 320 21.42 0.27 -15.14
C ASN A 320 22.51 0.22 -16.21
N PHE A 321 22.15 -0.12 -17.45
CA PHE A 321 23.10 -0.06 -18.55
C PHE A 321 23.62 1.37 -18.76
N GLY A 322 24.94 1.54 -18.75
CA GLY A 322 25.61 2.83 -18.88
C GLY A 322 25.91 3.53 -17.56
N ASP A 323 25.49 2.99 -16.42
CA ASP A 323 25.89 3.50 -15.11
C ASP A 323 27.40 3.36 -14.91
N THR A 324 27.99 4.33 -14.21
CA THR A 324 29.42 4.31 -13.87
C THR A 324 29.72 3.21 -12.86
N CYS A 325 30.78 2.47 -13.07
CA CYS A 325 31.24 1.42 -12.18
C CYS A 325 32.78 1.45 -12.09
N ASP A 326 33.41 0.52 -11.36
CA ASP A 326 34.88 0.37 -11.32
C ASP A 326 35.18 -1.13 -11.52
N ASP A 327 35.83 -1.49 -12.63
CA ASP A 327 36.18 -2.88 -12.96
C ASP A 327 37.50 -3.33 -12.31
N GLY A 328 38.17 -2.43 -11.58
CA GLY A 328 39.43 -2.66 -10.89
C GLY A 328 40.63 -2.80 -11.83
N ASP A 329 40.47 -2.56 -13.12
CA ASP A 329 41.54 -2.51 -14.11
C ASP A 329 42.02 -1.05 -14.29
N ASN A 330 43.12 -0.72 -13.63
CA ASN A 330 43.74 0.61 -13.73
C ASN A 330 44.23 0.98 -15.15
N THR A 331 44.08 0.11 -16.15
CA THR A 331 44.41 0.40 -17.56
C THR A 331 43.20 0.85 -18.39
N THR A 332 42.01 0.83 -17.83
CA THR A 332 40.77 1.32 -18.42
C THR A 332 40.26 2.56 -17.69
N ILE A 333 39.49 3.40 -18.39
CA ILE A 333 38.82 4.60 -17.88
C ILE A 333 37.39 4.65 -18.39
N ASN A 334 36.53 5.46 -17.74
CA ASN A 334 35.11 5.58 -18.07
C ASN A 334 34.39 4.22 -18.06
N ASP A 335 34.61 3.49 -16.97
CA ASP A 335 34.00 2.20 -16.68
C ASP A 335 32.49 2.34 -16.63
N THR A 336 31.81 1.57 -17.47
CA THR A 336 30.35 1.57 -17.58
C THR A 336 29.79 0.16 -17.55
N VAL A 337 28.59 0.01 -17.00
CA VAL A 337 27.86 -1.25 -16.99
C VAL A 337 27.33 -1.54 -18.40
N ASP A 338 27.76 -2.64 -19.00
CA ASP A 338 27.35 -3.06 -20.35
C ASP A 338 26.02 -3.84 -20.35
N ASN A 339 25.50 -4.11 -21.56
CA ASN A 339 24.24 -4.85 -21.81
C ASN A 339 24.25 -6.31 -21.29
N ASN A 340 25.40 -6.76 -20.78
CA ASN A 340 25.64 -8.08 -20.24
C ASN A 340 25.96 -8.01 -18.74
N CYS A 341 25.73 -6.87 -18.10
CA CYS A 341 25.96 -6.61 -16.68
C CYS A 341 27.41 -6.78 -16.25
N ASN A 342 28.35 -6.41 -17.11
CA ASN A 342 29.76 -6.32 -16.78
C ASN A 342 30.14 -4.85 -16.61
N CYS A 343 30.95 -4.57 -15.60
CA CYS A 343 31.67 -3.31 -15.56
C CYS A 343 32.86 -3.40 -16.53
N LEU A 344 32.89 -2.56 -17.55
CA LEU A 344 33.98 -2.51 -18.52
C LEU A 344 34.35 -1.06 -18.80
N GLY A 345 35.63 -0.75 -18.67
CA GLY A 345 36.15 0.53 -19.11
C GLY A 345 36.67 0.58 -20.55
N THR A 346 36.82 1.81 -21.04
CA THR A 346 37.52 2.08 -22.29
C THR A 346 39.04 2.07 -22.07
N PRO A 347 39.84 1.35 -22.88
CA PRO A 347 41.30 1.35 -22.74
C PRO A 347 41.89 2.76 -22.83
N THR A 348 42.82 3.07 -21.93
CA THR A 348 43.53 4.37 -21.89
C THR A 348 44.25 4.69 -23.21
N ALA A 349 44.20 5.98 -23.59
CA ALA A 349 44.29 6.49 -24.96
C ALA A 349 45.69 6.51 -25.63
N CYS A 350 46.78 6.10 -24.97
CA CYS A 350 48.12 6.26 -25.58
C CYS A 350 48.52 5.14 -26.57
N THR A 351 47.57 4.32 -27.04
CA THR A 351 47.84 3.25 -28.00
C THR A 351 48.16 3.79 -29.40
N GLY A 352 49.46 4.00 -29.68
CA GLY A 352 49.98 4.35 -31.01
C GLY A 352 50.48 5.78 -31.17
N ILE A 353 50.43 6.59 -30.11
CA ILE A 353 50.87 8.00 -30.10
C ILE A 353 52.24 8.14 -29.41
N GLY A 354 52.46 7.40 -28.31
CA GLY A 354 53.67 7.50 -27.49
C GLY A 354 53.39 8.21 -26.17
N ASP A 355 54.27 7.97 -25.20
CA ASP A 355 54.41 8.69 -23.92
C ASP A 355 55.93 8.79 -23.72
N ALA A 356 56.49 9.93 -24.12
CA ALA A 356 57.91 10.12 -24.40
C ALA A 356 58.77 10.14 -23.13
N ASP A 357 58.23 10.62 -22.02
CA ASP A 357 58.93 10.69 -20.74
C ASP A 357 58.35 9.78 -19.65
N GLY A 358 57.17 9.18 -19.88
CA GLY A 358 56.60 8.10 -19.08
C GLY A 358 55.76 8.58 -17.91
N ASP A 359 55.17 9.77 -17.99
CA ASP A 359 54.41 10.39 -16.91
C ASP A 359 52.89 10.10 -16.96
N GLY A 360 52.43 9.44 -18.03
CA GLY A 360 51.05 9.01 -18.22
C GLY A 360 50.20 9.94 -19.09
N VAL A 361 50.76 11.02 -19.64
CA VAL A 361 50.13 11.89 -20.65
C VAL A 361 50.65 11.51 -22.05
N CYS A 362 49.77 11.49 -23.07
CA CYS A 362 50.19 11.10 -24.42
C CYS A 362 50.89 12.26 -25.15
N ASP A 363 51.91 11.95 -25.98
CA ASP A 363 52.79 12.93 -26.69
C ASP A 363 52.07 14.04 -27.49
N ASP A 364 50.79 13.89 -27.84
CA ASP A 364 50.05 14.88 -28.64
C ASP A 364 49.25 15.89 -27.80
N VAL A 365 49.13 15.64 -26.49
CA VAL A 365 48.46 16.50 -25.51
C VAL A 365 49.36 16.86 -24.32
N ASP A 366 50.56 16.31 -24.26
CA ASP A 366 51.57 16.66 -23.27
C ASP A 366 52.15 18.07 -23.55
N CYS A 367 52.16 18.91 -22.51
CA CYS A 367 52.74 20.25 -22.60
C CYS A 367 54.26 20.27 -22.44
N ASP A 368 54.90 19.18 -21.99
CA ASP A 368 56.35 18.99 -21.98
C ASP A 368 56.77 17.51 -22.09
N ASP A 369 56.82 16.97 -23.32
CA ASP A 369 57.23 15.60 -23.69
C ASP A 369 58.64 15.13 -23.24
N ASN A 370 59.33 15.86 -22.36
CA ASN A 370 60.69 15.55 -21.92
C ASN A 370 60.92 15.69 -20.41
N ASP A 371 59.91 16.09 -19.63
CA ASP A 371 60.02 16.23 -18.18
C ASP A 371 58.93 15.40 -17.48
N PRO A 372 59.28 14.19 -16.98
CA PRO A 372 58.31 13.26 -16.39
C PRO A 372 57.74 13.69 -15.04
N ASN A 373 57.95 14.96 -14.66
CA ASN A 373 57.34 15.60 -13.51
C ASN A 373 56.29 16.65 -13.93
N VAL A 374 56.02 16.81 -15.23
CA VAL A 374 55.15 17.83 -15.82
C VAL A 374 54.00 17.15 -16.54
N THR A 375 53.06 16.60 -15.77
CA THR A 375 51.87 15.90 -16.28
C THR A 375 50.78 16.84 -16.81
N THR A 376 51.14 18.04 -17.27
CA THR A 376 50.19 19.11 -17.58
C THR A 376 49.71 18.98 -19.02
N GLN A 377 48.39 18.97 -19.24
CA GLN A 377 47.76 18.85 -20.55
C GLN A 377 46.69 19.93 -20.77
N PRO A 378 46.33 20.25 -22.04
CA PRO A 378 45.21 21.11 -22.33
C PRO A 378 43.91 20.62 -21.68
N GLY A 379 43.30 21.48 -20.86
CA GLY A 379 42.14 21.14 -20.03
C GLY A 379 42.45 21.08 -18.53
N ASP A 380 43.73 21.00 -18.13
CA ASP A 380 44.11 21.02 -16.72
C ASP A 380 43.87 22.38 -16.08
N ALA A 381 43.52 22.36 -14.79
CA ALA A 381 43.44 23.55 -13.98
C ALA A 381 44.83 24.17 -13.76
N CYS A 382 44.92 25.49 -13.82
CA CYS A 382 46.16 26.23 -13.63
C CYS A 382 45.87 27.59 -12.96
N ASP A 383 46.90 28.41 -12.72
CA ASP A 383 46.75 29.79 -12.23
C ASP A 383 47.56 30.72 -13.17
N ASP A 384 46.87 31.63 -13.86
CA ASP A 384 47.46 32.58 -14.81
C ASP A 384 48.00 33.85 -14.11
N GLY A 385 47.82 33.95 -12.79
CA GLY A 385 48.25 35.04 -11.93
C GLY A 385 47.44 36.33 -12.11
N ASN A 386 46.32 36.29 -12.83
CA ASN A 386 45.45 37.43 -13.05
C ASN A 386 44.19 37.36 -12.16
N PRO A 387 44.09 38.19 -11.10
CA PRO A 387 42.96 38.15 -10.16
C PRO A 387 41.61 38.64 -10.74
N ALA A 388 41.56 38.98 -12.03
CA ALA A 388 40.33 39.34 -12.74
C ALA A 388 39.72 38.16 -13.53
N THR A 389 40.39 37.01 -13.53
CA THR A 389 39.95 35.77 -14.15
C THR A 389 39.75 34.69 -13.09
N ILE A 390 38.76 33.83 -13.30
CA ILE A 390 38.45 32.63 -12.51
C ILE A 390 38.36 31.44 -13.45
N ASN A 391 38.45 30.22 -12.92
CA ASN A 391 38.43 28.99 -13.71
C ASN A 391 39.51 28.98 -14.79
N ASP A 392 40.76 29.21 -14.36
CA ASP A 392 41.95 29.21 -15.19
C ASP A 392 42.27 27.79 -15.69
N VAL A 393 42.31 27.63 -17.02
CA VAL A 393 42.52 26.34 -17.67
C VAL A 393 43.68 26.43 -18.67
N VAL A 394 44.49 25.38 -18.74
CA VAL A 394 45.54 25.24 -19.75
C VAL A 394 44.89 25.10 -21.13
N GLY A 395 45.06 26.10 -21.99
CA GLY A 395 44.53 26.09 -23.35
C GLY A 395 45.29 25.12 -24.26
N ALA A 396 44.77 24.90 -25.47
CA ALA A 396 45.37 24.04 -26.51
C ALA A 396 46.79 24.48 -26.98
N ASN A 397 47.32 25.57 -26.45
CA ASN A 397 48.66 26.09 -26.67
C ASN A 397 49.53 26.04 -25.40
N CYS A 398 49.12 25.27 -24.39
CA CYS A 398 49.80 25.11 -23.11
C CYS A 398 50.00 26.42 -22.33
N ASN A 399 49.10 27.40 -22.54
CA ASN A 399 49.06 28.63 -21.74
C ASN A 399 47.85 28.59 -20.81
N CYS A 400 48.06 29.04 -19.58
CA CYS A 400 47.00 29.21 -18.60
C CYS A 400 46.19 30.49 -18.86
N ALA A 401 44.87 30.41 -18.89
CA ALA A 401 43.97 31.57 -18.94
C ALA A 401 42.56 31.21 -18.42
N GLY A 402 41.89 32.15 -17.74
CA GLY A 402 40.53 31.95 -17.21
C GLY A 402 39.44 32.86 -17.80
N ALA A 403 38.21 32.66 -17.32
CA ALA A 403 37.03 33.44 -17.65
C ALA A 403 36.90 34.67 -16.74
N LEU A 404 36.29 35.75 -17.22
CA LEU A 404 36.18 37.02 -16.48
C LEU A 404 35.26 36.89 -15.26
N ASN A 405 35.76 37.23 -14.06
CA ASN A 405 35.04 37.14 -12.78
C ASN A 405 33.77 38.03 -12.75
N THR A 406 32.62 37.45 -12.36
CA THR A 406 31.29 38.08 -12.30
C THR A 406 30.89 38.68 -10.94
N CYS A 407 31.73 38.64 -9.90
CA CYS A 407 31.47 39.13 -8.53
C CYS A 407 32.45 40.26 -8.11
N PRO A 408 32.27 41.52 -8.57
CA PRO A 408 33.27 42.58 -8.36
C PRO A 408 33.33 43.07 -6.90
N GLY A 409 34.37 42.64 -6.18
CA GLY A 409 34.74 43.17 -4.86
C GLY A 409 34.12 42.47 -3.65
N ILE A 410 33.46 41.33 -3.87
CA ILE A 410 32.93 40.45 -2.82
C ILE A 410 33.82 39.21 -2.73
N GLY A 411 34.11 38.58 -3.87
CA GLY A 411 34.87 37.33 -3.95
C GLY A 411 34.03 36.27 -4.69
N ASP A 412 34.67 35.15 -4.97
CA ASP A 412 34.08 33.84 -5.32
C ASP A 412 35.19 32.85 -4.92
N ASN A 413 35.19 32.43 -3.65
CA ASN A 413 36.38 31.88 -3.00
C ASN A 413 36.65 30.42 -3.40
N ASP A 414 35.67 29.70 -3.94
CA ASP A 414 35.82 28.36 -4.47
C ASP A 414 35.63 28.23 -6.00
N GLY A 415 35.07 29.25 -6.67
CA GLY A 415 35.03 29.37 -8.12
C GLY A 415 33.78 28.79 -8.79
N ASP A 416 32.72 28.52 -8.02
CA ASP A 416 31.47 27.93 -8.52
C ASP A 416 30.55 28.92 -9.25
N GLY A 417 30.84 30.22 -9.15
CA GLY A 417 30.11 31.32 -9.78
C GLY A 417 29.05 32.00 -8.90
N ILE A 418 28.94 31.64 -7.63
CA ILE A 418 28.16 32.31 -6.57
C ILE A 418 29.10 33.24 -5.79
N CYS A 419 28.63 34.42 -5.39
CA CYS A 419 29.49 35.36 -4.64
C CYS A 419 29.53 34.97 -3.15
N ASP A 420 30.66 35.17 -2.46
CA ASP A 420 30.90 34.81 -1.04
C ASP A 420 29.79 35.26 -0.05
N ASP A 421 28.98 36.27 -0.40
CA ASP A 421 27.93 36.82 0.48
C ASP A 421 26.56 36.14 0.32
N VAL A 422 26.42 35.23 -0.65
CA VAL A 422 25.24 34.41 -0.93
C VAL A 422 25.55 32.91 -1.01
N ASP A 423 26.83 32.54 -1.06
CA ASP A 423 27.31 31.16 -1.04
C ASP A 423 27.29 30.60 0.39
N CYS A 424 26.67 29.43 0.53
CA CYS A 424 26.55 28.73 1.80
C CYS A 424 27.75 27.84 2.15
N ASP A 425 28.62 27.50 1.21
CA ASP A 425 29.94 26.92 1.48
C ASP A 425 31.00 27.45 0.52
N ASP A 426 31.47 28.65 0.84
CA ASP A 426 32.51 29.45 0.15
C ASP A 426 33.92 28.80 0.11
N ASN A 427 34.03 27.47 0.23
CA ASN A 427 35.26 26.70 0.09
C ASN A 427 35.06 25.35 -0.64
N ASP A 428 33.85 24.98 -1.06
CA ASP A 428 33.57 23.72 -1.75
C ASP A 428 32.80 23.97 -3.05
N PRO A 429 33.50 23.96 -4.21
CA PRO A 429 32.90 24.33 -5.50
C PRO A 429 31.86 23.33 -6.04
N ASN A 430 31.57 22.27 -5.28
CA ASN A 430 30.50 21.32 -5.57
C ASN A 430 29.19 21.67 -4.86
N ILE A 431 29.18 22.64 -3.93
CA ILE A 431 28.00 23.06 -3.18
C ILE A 431 27.48 24.40 -3.73
N VAL A 432 26.74 24.33 -4.83
CA VAL A 432 26.18 25.50 -5.55
C VAL A 432 24.93 26.12 -4.89
N SER A 433 24.82 26.04 -3.57
CA SER A 433 23.56 26.28 -2.87
C SER A 433 23.46 27.71 -2.33
N GLN A 434 22.42 28.45 -2.71
CA GLN A 434 22.17 29.83 -2.25
C GLN A 434 20.86 29.91 -1.45
N THR A 435 20.72 30.97 -0.65
CA THR A 435 19.47 31.26 0.07
C THR A 435 18.26 31.24 -0.89
N GLY A 436 17.24 30.44 -0.54
CA GLY A 436 16.02 30.25 -1.33
C GLY A 436 16.02 29.03 -2.25
N ASP A 437 17.15 28.33 -2.40
CA ASP A 437 17.18 27.05 -3.11
C ASP A 437 16.44 25.98 -2.30
N ALA A 438 15.87 25.00 -3.02
CA ALA A 438 15.23 23.84 -2.39
C ALA A 438 16.29 23.01 -1.66
N CYS A 439 15.93 22.52 -0.48
CA CYS A 439 16.78 21.64 0.32
C CYS A 439 15.90 20.63 1.07
N ASP A 440 16.52 19.67 1.76
CA ASP A 440 15.84 18.72 2.65
C ASP A 440 16.49 18.80 4.04
N ASP A 441 15.71 19.16 5.06
CA ASP A 441 16.19 19.26 6.45
C ASP A 441 16.10 17.90 7.19
N GLY A 442 15.74 16.84 6.47
CA GLY A 442 15.57 15.48 6.96
C GLY A 442 14.33 15.31 7.84
N ASN A 443 13.44 16.29 7.90
CA ASN A 443 12.18 16.19 8.64
C ASN A 443 11.06 15.66 7.71
N PRO A 444 10.61 14.41 7.87
CA PRO A 444 9.58 13.83 7.00
C PRO A 444 8.19 14.47 7.14
N ASN A 445 8.02 15.44 8.05
CA ASN A 445 6.73 16.07 8.35
C ASN A 445 6.52 17.41 7.67
N THR A 446 7.49 17.91 6.92
CA THR A 446 7.42 19.18 6.18
C THR A 446 7.79 18.94 4.71
N THR A 447 7.30 19.79 3.82
CA THR A 447 7.73 19.83 2.42
C THR A 447 7.93 21.26 1.93
N GLY A 448 8.80 21.45 0.94
CA GLY A 448 9.05 22.76 0.33
C GLY A 448 10.01 23.61 1.16
N GLU A 449 10.95 22.96 1.83
CA GLU A 449 12.05 23.56 2.56
C GLU A 449 12.95 24.34 1.61
N THR A 450 13.51 25.41 2.13
CA THR A 450 14.46 26.23 1.39
C THR A 450 15.65 26.56 2.27
N ILE A 451 16.79 26.83 1.65
CA ILE A 451 17.98 27.30 2.36
C ILE A 451 17.68 28.68 2.92
N GLN A 452 17.87 28.85 4.22
CA GLN A 452 17.59 30.09 4.95
C GLN A 452 18.77 31.07 4.84
N ASP A 453 18.56 32.31 5.31
CA ASP A 453 19.59 33.37 5.35
C ASP A 453 20.84 32.98 6.16
N ASP A 454 20.74 31.98 7.04
CA ASP A 454 21.84 31.44 7.84
C ASP A 454 22.42 30.13 7.29
N CYS A 455 22.09 29.80 6.04
CA CYS A 455 22.51 28.59 5.34
C CYS A 455 22.10 27.28 6.02
N SER A 456 21.13 27.34 6.93
CA SER A 456 20.43 26.14 7.39
C SER A 456 19.36 25.74 6.39
N CYS A 457 19.17 24.43 6.21
CA CYS A 457 17.97 23.95 5.55
C CYS A 457 16.80 23.96 6.55
N GLY A 458 15.68 24.53 6.13
CA GLY A 458 14.47 24.57 6.95
C GLY A 458 13.32 25.31 6.27
N GLY A 459 12.33 25.69 7.06
CA GLY A 459 11.08 26.21 6.52
C GLY A 459 10.10 25.06 6.25
N GLY A 460 9.52 25.02 5.06
CA GLY A 460 8.55 23.99 4.67
C GLY A 460 7.14 24.19 5.23
N THR A 461 6.18 23.53 4.58
CA THR A 461 4.78 23.44 4.99
C THR A 461 4.53 22.06 5.59
N LEU A 462 3.87 22.01 6.76
CA LEU A 462 3.50 20.73 7.37
C LEU A 462 2.64 19.91 6.41
N VAL A 463 3.02 18.65 6.21
CA VAL A 463 2.20 17.69 5.46
C VAL A 463 1.22 16.98 6.40
N PRO A 464 -0.05 16.83 6.01
CA PRO A 464 -0.99 15.95 6.71
C PRO A 464 -0.45 14.52 6.77
N SER A 465 -0.51 13.92 7.95
CA SER A 465 -0.24 12.51 8.18
C SER A 465 -1.55 11.80 8.48
N PHE A 466 -1.64 10.52 8.11
CA PHE A 466 -2.84 9.72 8.26
C PHE A 466 -2.54 8.43 9.05
N ALA A 467 -3.41 8.09 9.99
CA ALA A 467 -3.27 6.89 10.83
C ALA A 467 -4.62 6.21 11.06
N CYS A 468 -4.67 4.90 10.79
CA CYS A 468 -5.82 4.06 11.13
C CYS A 468 -5.40 2.95 12.09
N SER A 469 -6.30 2.59 13.01
CA SER A 469 -6.15 1.42 13.89
C SER A 469 -7.48 0.72 14.05
N MET A 470 -7.49 -0.57 13.74
CA MET A 470 -8.56 -1.49 14.11
C MET A 470 -8.36 -1.99 15.55
N ILE A 471 -9.46 -2.28 16.24
CA ILE A 471 -9.42 -2.98 17.54
C ILE A 471 -8.73 -4.34 17.35
N ASN A 472 -7.74 -4.64 18.18
CA ASN A 472 -6.87 -5.81 18.00
C ASN A 472 -6.80 -6.73 19.24
N SER A 473 -7.67 -6.52 20.21
CA SER A 473 -7.74 -7.35 21.42
C SER A 473 -9.15 -7.43 21.99
N THR A 474 -9.49 -8.58 22.55
CA THR A 474 -10.74 -8.83 23.26
C THR A 474 -11.07 -7.83 24.38
N SER A 475 -10.05 -7.26 25.02
CA SER A 475 -10.28 -6.28 26.10
C SER A 475 -10.36 -4.83 25.62
N ASP A 476 -10.35 -4.62 24.30
CA ASP A 476 -10.34 -3.29 23.69
C ASP A 476 -11.71 -2.88 23.13
N ASP A 477 -12.71 -3.73 23.18
CA ASP A 477 -14.12 -3.37 23.05
C ASP A 477 -14.97 -4.00 24.14
N ALA A 478 -16.02 -3.28 24.53
CA ALA A 478 -16.85 -3.68 25.65
C ALA A 478 -18.22 -2.99 25.65
N GLU A 479 -19.20 -3.71 26.19
CA GLU A 479 -20.53 -3.20 26.46
C GLU A 479 -20.81 -3.15 27.96
N GLN A 480 -21.56 -2.14 28.39
CA GLN A 480 -21.92 -1.95 29.78
C GLN A 480 -23.38 -1.56 29.96
N TRP A 481 -24.11 -2.37 30.73
CA TRP A 481 -25.49 -2.05 31.07
C TRP A 481 -25.57 -0.85 32.04
N LYS A 482 -26.33 0.19 31.67
CA LYS A 482 -26.46 1.41 32.49
C LYS A 482 -27.08 1.17 33.86
N SER A 483 -27.95 0.17 33.98
CA SER A 483 -28.76 -0.06 35.20
C SER A 483 -28.00 -0.81 36.31
N THR A 484 -27.10 -1.72 35.93
CA THR A 484 -26.40 -2.62 36.86
C THR A 484 -24.88 -2.46 36.81
N GLY A 485 -24.35 -1.80 35.78
CA GLY A 485 -22.91 -1.69 35.52
C GLY A 485 -22.28 -3.00 35.07
N ARG A 486 -23.07 -4.03 34.71
CA ARG A 486 -22.56 -5.30 34.19
C ARG A 486 -21.73 -5.02 32.93
N MET A 487 -20.54 -5.61 32.87
CA MET A 487 -19.60 -5.53 31.76
C MET A 487 -19.68 -6.79 30.91
N ASP A 488 -19.77 -6.63 29.60
CA ASP A 488 -19.67 -7.68 28.60
C ASP A 488 -18.48 -7.33 27.68
N ILE A 489 -17.36 -8.03 27.89
CA ILE A 489 -16.05 -7.78 27.24
C ILE A 489 -15.63 -8.95 26.31
N TYR A 490 -16.59 -9.83 25.99
CA TYR A 490 -16.37 -11.02 25.17
C TYR A 490 -17.52 -11.21 24.17
N ASN A 491 -18.35 -10.18 23.99
CA ASN A 491 -19.54 -10.30 23.15
C ASN A 491 -19.13 -10.26 21.68
N SER A 492 -19.84 -11.00 20.82
CA SER A 492 -19.53 -11.06 19.38
C SER A 492 -19.96 -9.81 18.62
N ASP A 493 -20.83 -9.00 19.21
CA ASP A 493 -21.44 -7.82 18.64
C ASP A 493 -21.32 -6.62 19.60
N LEU A 494 -21.50 -5.43 19.03
CA LEU A 494 -21.62 -4.15 19.73
C LEU A 494 -22.96 -3.52 19.36
N GLU A 495 -23.95 -3.54 20.27
CA GLU A 495 -25.21 -2.82 20.06
C GLU A 495 -25.05 -1.36 20.48
N LEU A 496 -24.92 -0.50 19.48
CA LEU A 496 -24.79 0.94 19.65
C LEU A 496 -26.11 1.52 20.15
N GLY A 497 -26.18 1.83 21.44
CA GLY A 497 -27.31 2.50 22.10
C GLY A 497 -28.10 1.61 23.07
N VAL A 498 -28.94 0.73 22.52
CA VAL A 498 -29.83 -0.16 23.29
C VAL A 498 -29.71 -1.60 22.80
N ASP A 499 -29.44 -2.54 23.71
CA ASP A 499 -29.65 -3.97 23.49
C ASP A 499 -31.04 -4.36 24.03
N ARG A 500 -31.99 -4.56 23.11
CA ARG A 500 -33.39 -4.93 23.36
C ARG A 500 -34.14 -3.95 24.28
N ASN A 501 -33.96 -4.08 25.60
CA ASN A 501 -34.59 -3.22 26.61
C ASN A 501 -33.57 -2.62 27.59
N ASN A 502 -32.28 -2.86 27.39
CA ASN A 502 -31.20 -2.37 28.22
C ASN A 502 -30.45 -1.27 27.48
N SER A 503 -30.55 -0.03 27.96
CA SER A 503 -29.63 1.01 27.49
C SER A 503 -28.24 0.72 28.02
N GLN A 504 -27.25 0.90 27.17
CA GLN A 504 -25.87 0.58 27.48
C GLN A 504 -24.89 1.67 27.05
N PHE A 505 -23.68 1.56 27.58
CA PHE A 505 -22.50 2.24 27.06
C PHE A 505 -21.69 1.21 26.27
N VAL A 506 -21.24 1.61 25.09
CA VAL A 506 -20.25 0.88 24.30
C VAL A 506 -18.92 1.63 24.43
N GLY A 507 -17.83 0.90 24.64
CA GLY A 507 -16.48 1.43 24.71
C GLY A 507 -15.58 0.71 23.72
N MET A 508 -14.73 1.45 23.01
CA MET A 508 -13.80 0.94 22.02
C MET A 508 -12.44 1.61 22.24
N ARG A 509 -11.36 0.84 22.23
CA ARG A 509 -10.00 1.24 22.51
C ARG A 509 -9.10 0.95 21.31
N PHE A 510 -8.38 1.97 20.87
CA PHE A 510 -7.50 1.93 19.70
C PHE A 510 -6.06 2.12 20.15
N ASN A 511 -5.16 1.32 19.58
CA ASN A 511 -3.74 1.23 19.94
C ASN A 511 -2.88 1.63 18.75
N SER A 512 -1.64 2.04 19.01
CA SER A 512 -0.62 2.16 17.96
C SER A 512 -0.99 3.10 16.80
N LEU A 513 -1.79 4.13 17.06
CA LEU A 513 -2.10 5.18 16.07
C LEU A 513 -0.89 6.08 15.77
N ASN A 514 0.15 6.06 16.61
CA ASN A 514 1.39 6.82 16.45
C ASN A 514 1.18 8.35 16.30
N ILE A 515 0.06 8.88 16.81
CA ILE A 515 -0.24 10.32 16.73
C ILE A 515 0.62 11.05 17.77
N PRO A 516 1.48 12.02 17.40
CA PRO A 516 2.29 12.74 18.36
C PRO A 516 1.47 13.57 19.34
N GLN A 517 2.02 13.77 20.54
CA GLN A 517 1.43 14.68 21.50
C GLN A 517 1.31 16.10 20.95
N GLY A 518 0.11 16.68 21.07
CA GLY A 518 -0.16 18.04 20.62
C GLY A 518 -0.26 18.20 19.10
N ALA A 519 -0.34 17.10 18.35
CA ALA A 519 -0.70 17.13 16.93
C ALA A 519 -2.02 17.92 16.72
N THR A 520 -2.10 18.62 15.59
CA THR A 520 -3.35 19.29 15.18
C THR A 520 -4.16 18.31 14.35
N ILE A 521 -5.32 17.91 14.84
CA ILE A 521 -6.20 16.96 14.16
C ILE A 521 -6.97 17.69 13.06
N ILE A 522 -6.88 17.20 11.83
CA ILE A 522 -7.60 17.71 10.67
C ILE A 522 -8.97 17.05 10.59
N SER A 523 -9.01 15.72 10.64
CA SER A 523 -10.24 14.92 10.56
C SER A 523 -10.08 13.60 11.33
N ALA A 524 -11.18 13.05 11.85
CA ALA A 524 -11.18 11.72 12.46
C ALA A 524 -12.55 11.04 12.34
N HIS A 525 -12.59 9.72 12.15
CA HIS A 525 -13.86 8.98 12.13
C HIS A 525 -13.70 7.53 12.58
N LEU A 526 -14.81 6.94 13.04
CA LEU A 526 -14.92 5.50 13.21
C LEU A 526 -15.61 4.88 11.99
N GLN A 527 -15.05 3.78 11.50
CA GLN A 527 -15.67 2.90 10.52
C GLN A 527 -16.18 1.64 11.23
N PHE A 528 -17.47 1.32 11.02
CA PHE A 528 -18.08 0.08 11.52
C PHE A 528 -18.35 -0.90 10.38
N THR A 529 -18.40 -2.18 10.74
CA THR A 529 -18.98 -3.23 9.90
C THR A 529 -20.28 -3.71 10.54
N VAL A 530 -21.36 -3.82 9.78
CA VAL A 530 -22.66 -4.27 10.29
C VAL A 530 -22.59 -5.75 10.67
N ASP A 531 -22.93 -6.09 11.91
CA ASP A 531 -23.11 -7.50 12.32
C ASP A 531 -24.58 -7.95 12.14
N GLU A 532 -25.53 -7.13 12.61
CA GLU A 532 -26.96 -7.41 12.45
C GLU A 532 -27.73 -6.22 11.86
N THR A 533 -28.75 -6.53 11.04
CA THR A 533 -29.65 -5.52 10.47
C THR A 533 -30.79 -5.13 11.42
N VAL A 534 -30.54 -5.19 12.74
CA VAL A 534 -31.49 -4.76 13.76
C VAL A 534 -31.43 -3.24 13.85
N ASN A 535 -32.52 -2.59 13.44
CA ASN A 535 -32.61 -1.14 13.39
C ASN A 535 -33.75 -0.66 14.28
N GLU A 536 -33.42 -0.06 15.43
CA GLU A 536 -34.40 0.58 16.31
C GLU A 536 -34.31 2.11 16.15
N ASN A 537 -35.43 2.74 15.76
CA ASN A 537 -35.50 4.17 15.48
C ASN A 537 -36.46 4.93 16.41
N PRO A 538 -36.20 6.23 16.70
CA PRO A 538 -35.06 7.01 16.22
C PRO A 538 -33.73 6.59 16.89
N CYS A 539 -32.71 6.32 16.07
CA CYS A 539 -31.36 6.07 16.54
C CYS A 539 -30.62 7.40 16.67
N ILE A 540 -30.31 7.79 17.90
CA ILE A 540 -29.60 9.03 18.22
C ILE A 540 -28.50 8.66 19.20
N LEU A 541 -27.28 8.64 18.66
CA LEU A 541 -26.07 8.25 19.36
C LEU A 541 -25.27 9.49 19.73
N ASN A 542 -24.57 9.38 20.85
CA ASN A 542 -23.73 10.40 21.42
C ASN A 542 -22.35 9.79 21.64
N ILE A 543 -21.36 10.42 21.02
CA ILE A 543 -19.99 9.93 20.93
C ILE A 543 -19.11 10.85 21.77
N LEU A 544 -18.32 10.28 22.68
CA LEU A 544 -17.32 10.99 23.49
C LEU A 544 -16.02 10.19 23.54
N GLY A 545 -14.91 10.83 23.90
CA GLY A 545 -13.65 10.16 24.18
C GLY A 545 -13.39 9.96 25.68
N GLU A 546 -12.43 9.11 26.02
CA GLU A 546 -11.85 9.05 27.36
C GLU A 546 -10.83 10.17 27.55
N ALA A 547 -11.05 11.02 28.56
CA ALA A 547 -10.10 12.07 28.94
C ALA A 547 -8.94 11.48 29.78
N ALA A 548 -8.13 10.63 29.17
CA ALA A 548 -6.97 9.97 29.76
C ALA A 548 -5.70 10.20 28.92
N ASP A 549 -4.54 10.17 29.58
CA ASP A 549 -3.23 10.33 28.94
C ASP A 549 -2.82 9.07 28.15
N ASN A 550 -3.20 7.91 28.66
CA ASN A 550 -3.10 6.61 28.00
C ASN A 550 -4.25 5.75 28.53
N ALA A 551 -5.22 5.43 27.68
CA ALA A 551 -6.39 4.67 28.11
C ALA A 551 -6.01 3.23 28.45
N ALA A 552 -6.51 2.71 29.57
CA ALA A 552 -6.33 1.31 29.96
C ALA A 552 -7.34 0.40 29.24
N THR A 553 -7.03 -0.88 29.10
CA THR A 553 -7.98 -1.89 28.59
C THR A 553 -9.24 -1.98 29.46
N PHE A 554 -10.34 -2.49 28.92
CA PHE A 554 -11.56 -2.71 29.68
C PHE A 554 -11.43 -3.94 30.59
N THR A 555 -12.08 -3.90 31.76
CA THR A 555 -12.12 -5.00 32.72
C THR A 555 -13.56 -5.47 32.97
N SER A 556 -13.70 -6.63 33.58
CA SER A 556 -15.02 -7.13 34.02
C SER A 556 -15.57 -6.44 35.29
N SER A 557 -14.91 -5.38 35.77
CA SER A 557 -15.33 -4.64 36.96
C SER A 557 -16.60 -3.85 36.68
N SER A 558 -17.59 -3.91 37.57
CA SER A 558 -18.84 -3.18 37.33
C SER A 558 -18.60 -1.68 37.19
N PHE A 559 -19.30 -1.05 36.24
CA PHE A 559 -19.21 0.39 35.95
C PHE A 559 -17.85 0.86 35.39
N ASP A 560 -17.02 -0.02 34.79
CA ASP A 560 -15.75 0.37 34.14
C ASP A 560 -15.93 1.53 33.14
N ILE A 561 -16.75 1.36 32.09
CA ILE A 561 -16.97 2.39 31.05
C ILE A 561 -17.57 3.71 31.59
N SER A 562 -18.61 3.65 32.42
CA SER A 562 -19.28 4.86 32.92
C SER A 562 -18.49 5.64 33.97
N ASN A 563 -17.54 5.02 34.67
CA ASN A 563 -16.68 5.70 35.64
C ASN A 563 -15.45 6.37 34.99
N ARG A 564 -15.16 6.08 33.72
CA ARG A 564 -14.03 6.70 33.00
C ARG A 564 -14.30 8.18 32.72
N PRO A 565 -13.29 9.05 32.90
CA PRO A 565 -13.43 10.48 32.64
C PRO A 565 -13.71 10.71 31.15
N ARG A 566 -14.60 11.65 30.83
CA ARG A 566 -15.00 11.96 29.45
C ARG A 566 -14.37 13.26 28.96
N THR A 567 -14.16 13.34 27.66
CA THR A 567 -13.94 14.61 26.95
C THR A 567 -15.10 15.58 27.18
N ASN A 568 -14.84 16.89 27.09
CA ASN A 568 -15.90 17.88 26.99
C ASN A 568 -16.48 17.92 25.58
N ALA A 569 -15.64 17.68 24.57
CA ALA A 569 -16.07 17.49 23.20
C ALA A 569 -16.94 16.22 23.07
N ALA A 570 -18.02 16.34 22.32
CA ALA A 570 -18.96 15.26 22.05
C ALA A 570 -19.64 15.47 20.69
N VAL A 571 -19.92 14.38 19.99
CA VAL A 571 -20.55 14.39 18.66
C VAL A 571 -21.89 13.66 18.72
N ASN A 572 -22.93 14.26 18.15
CA ASN A 572 -24.22 13.61 17.97
C ASN A 572 -24.29 12.94 16.60
N TRP A 573 -24.69 11.68 16.56
CA TRP A 573 -24.81 10.92 15.32
C TRP A 573 -26.21 10.30 15.20
N GLN A 574 -26.79 10.43 14.02
CA GLN A 574 -28.09 9.85 13.68
C GLN A 574 -27.90 8.93 12.47
N PRO A 575 -27.37 7.71 12.67
CA PRO A 575 -27.10 6.79 11.57
C PRO A 575 -28.38 6.42 10.83
N GLN A 576 -28.30 6.30 9.50
CA GLN A 576 -29.35 5.67 8.71
C GLN A 576 -29.45 4.17 9.05
N ASP A 577 -30.51 3.52 8.58
CA ASP A 577 -30.69 2.09 8.84
C ASP A 577 -29.59 1.26 8.17
N TRP A 578 -29.02 0.33 8.92
CA TRP A 578 -28.02 -0.61 8.43
C TRP A 578 -28.73 -1.83 7.85
N LEU A 579 -28.80 -1.87 6.52
CA LEU A 579 -29.67 -2.79 5.79
C LEU A 579 -28.98 -4.08 5.34
N SER A 580 -27.67 -4.22 5.57
CA SER A 580 -26.89 -5.37 5.09
C SER A 580 -25.77 -5.72 6.06
N VAL A 581 -25.78 -6.96 6.56
CA VAL A 581 -24.67 -7.55 7.33
C VAL A 581 -23.39 -7.53 6.49
N GLY A 582 -22.26 -7.18 7.10
CA GLY A 582 -20.97 -7.00 6.46
C GLY A 582 -20.82 -5.69 5.70
N ALA A 583 -21.82 -4.80 5.68
CA ALA A 583 -21.66 -3.48 5.10
C ALA A 583 -20.69 -2.64 5.97
N ALA A 584 -19.73 -2.00 5.33
CA ALA A 584 -18.76 -1.10 5.95
C ALA A 584 -18.49 0.08 4.99
N GLY A 585 -19.57 0.77 4.59
CA GLY A 585 -19.47 1.94 3.72
C GLY A 585 -19.70 3.25 4.48
N PRO A 586 -19.86 4.38 3.76
CA PRO A 586 -20.09 5.69 4.37
C PRO A 586 -21.31 5.75 5.30
N GLU A 587 -22.31 4.89 5.12
CA GLU A 587 -23.49 4.82 6.01
C GLU A 587 -23.18 4.21 7.39
N GLN A 588 -22.06 3.49 7.52
CA GLN A 588 -21.56 2.90 8.76
C GLN A 588 -20.41 3.73 9.35
N GLN A 589 -20.13 4.90 8.81
CA GLN A 589 -19.08 5.79 9.28
C GLN A 589 -19.66 6.87 10.21
N THR A 590 -18.93 7.23 11.26
CA THR A 590 -19.34 8.35 12.13
C THR A 590 -19.13 9.70 11.43
N PRO A 591 -19.80 10.77 11.90
CA PRO A 591 -19.38 12.14 11.61
C PRO A 591 -17.96 12.39 12.13
N ASP A 592 -17.39 13.52 11.74
CA ASP A 592 -16.04 13.93 12.16
C ASP A 592 -15.92 14.01 13.70
N LEU A 593 -14.87 13.39 14.23
CA LEU A 593 -14.52 13.26 15.64
C LEU A 593 -13.29 14.11 16.01
N SER A 594 -12.79 14.95 15.10
CA SER A 594 -11.57 15.75 15.26
C SER A 594 -11.47 16.46 16.62
N ASP A 595 -12.51 17.15 17.07
CA ASP A 595 -12.55 17.85 18.38
C ASP A 595 -12.37 16.91 19.59
N ILE A 596 -12.92 15.69 19.52
CA ILE A 596 -12.79 14.67 20.57
C ILE A 596 -11.34 14.18 20.62
N ILE A 597 -10.77 13.84 19.47
CA ILE A 597 -9.38 13.37 19.37
C ILE A 597 -8.42 14.48 19.78
N GLN A 598 -8.67 15.72 19.36
CA GLN A 598 -7.88 16.90 19.71
C GLN A 598 -7.78 17.07 21.23
N GLU A 599 -8.89 16.93 21.97
CA GLU A 599 -8.86 17.03 23.45
C GLU A 599 -7.96 15.96 24.09
N ILE A 600 -7.86 14.76 23.51
CA ILE A 600 -7.06 13.64 24.04
C ILE A 600 -5.58 13.85 23.72
N VAL A 601 -5.24 14.10 22.45
CA VAL A 601 -3.84 14.24 22.02
C VAL A 601 -3.17 15.50 22.57
N SER A 602 -3.97 16.52 22.96
CA SER A 602 -3.48 17.75 23.59
C SER A 602 -3.11 17.58 25.07
N ARG A 603 -3.37 16.42 25.67
CA ARG A 603 -3.11 16.19 27.10
C ARG A 603 -1.62 16.09 27.37
N SER A 604 -1.17 16.69 28.47
CA SER A 604 0.27 16.79 28.79
C SER A 604 0.97 15.44 29.05
N GLY A 605 0.23 14.38 29.36
CA GLY A 605 0.78 13.03 29.53
C GLY A 605 0.58 12.10 28.34
N TYR A 606 -0.10 12.54 27.28
CA TYR A 606 -0.28 11.75 26.06
C TYR A 606 1.05 11.60 25.30
N THR A 607 1.26 10.45 24.65
CA THR A 607 2.45 10.11 23.86
C THR A 607 2.02 9.41 22.57
N ALA A 608 2.89 9.28 21.57
CA ALA A 608 2.55 8.60 20.31
C ALA A 608 2.11 7.13 20.49
N ASN A 609 2.57 6.48 21.56
CA ASN A 609 2.21 5.11 21.90
C ASN A 609 0.97 5.02 22.82
N SER A 610 0.34 6.15 23.15
CA SER A 610 -0.84 6.18 24.02
C SER A 610 -2.07 5.69 23.27
N SER A 611 -2.91 4.93 23.97
CA SER A 611 -4.17 4.43 23.42
C SER A 611 -5.31 5.40 23.63
N ILE A 612 -6.24 5.42 22.68
CA ILE A 612 -7.43 6.27 22.66
C ILE A 612 -8.66 5.40 22.91
N VAL A 613 -9.58 5.87 23.75
CA VAL A 613 -10.88 5.23 23.93
C VAL A 613 -11.99 6.15 23.45
N ILE A 614 -12.91 5.59 22.66
CA ILE A 614 -14.16 6.22 22.24
C ILE A 614 -15.33 5.50 22.89
N PHE A 615 -16.32 6.27 23.32
CA PHE A 615 -17.54 5.80 23.93
C PHE A 615 -18.74 6.16 23.08
N ILE A 616 -19.70 5.24 22.98
CA ILE A 616 -20.99 5.48 22.36
C ILE A 616 -22.10 5.15 23.34
N ASP A 617 -23.08 6.04 23.43
CA ASP A 617 -24.35 5.79 24.12
C ASP A 617 -25.49 6.52 23.42
N GLY A 618 -26.74 6.17 23.71
CA GLY A 618 -27.86 6.86 23.05
C GLY A 618 -29.19 6.14 23.13
N THR A 619 -30.04 6.44 22.16
CA THR A 619 -31.33 5.76 21.92
C THR A 619 -31.32 5.06 20.58
N GLY A 620 -32.20 4.07 20.42
CA GLY A 620 -32.22 3.22 19.23
C GLY A 620 -31.02 2.27 19.17
N THR A 621 -30.86 1.58 18.05
CA THR A 621 -29.88 0.50 17.90
C THR A 621 -29.33 0.44 16.49
N ARG A 622 -28.02 0.30 16.41
CA ARG A 622 -27.26 -0.24 15.28
C ARG A 622 -26.31 -1.30 15.84
N THR A 623 -26.18 -2.44 15.17
CA THR A 623 -25.35 -3.55 15.67
C THR A 623 -24.13 -3.70 14.79
N ALA A 624 -22.95 -3.49 15.38
CA ALA A 624 -21.66 -3.60 14.70
C ALA A 624 -20.91 -4.87 15.12
N GLU A 625 -20.02 -5.33 14.26
CA GLU A 625 -19.05 -6.37 14.59
C GLU A 625 -18.15 -5.90 15.75
N SER A 626 -17.89 -6.81 16.69
CA SER A 626 -16.86 -6.64 17.71
C SER A 626 -15.58 -7.37 17.28
N PHE A 627 -14.47 -7.13 17.97
CA PHE A 627 -13.25 -7.92 17.80
C PHE A 627 -13.49 -9.41 18.09
N ASN A 628 -14.33 -9.74 19.07
CA ASN A 628 -14.65 -11.13 19.38
C ASN A 628 -15.62 -11.78 18.39
N GLY A 629 -16.41 -11.00 17.67
CA GLY A 629 -17.19 -11.48 16.52
C GLY A 629 -16.30 -11.74 15.33
N SER A 630 -15.53 -10.72 14.94
CA SER A 630 -14.65 -10.77 13.78
C SER A 630 -13.46 -9.83 13.92
N ILE A 631 -12.26 -10.42 14.02
CA ILE A 631 -11.00 -9.66 14.09
C ILE A 631 -10.71 -8.81 12.84
N HIS A 632 -11.37 -9.08 11.70
CA HIS A 632 -11.16 -8.37 10.43
C HIS A 632 -12.23 -7.31 10.16
N ASN A 633 -13.34 -7.35 10.90
CA ASN A 633 -14.47 -6.44 10.73
C ASN A 633 -14.68 -5.54 11.95
N ALA A 634 -13.82 -5.67 12.97
CA ALA A 634 -13.89 -4.88 14.19
C ALA A 634 -13.81 -3.37 13.88
N PRO A 635 -14.31 -2.51 14.77
CA PRO A 635 -14.29 -1.07 14.55
C PRO A 635 -12.88 -0.56 14.28
N GLU A 636 -12.76 0.41 13.38
CA GLU A 636 -11.50 1.08 13.04
C GLU A 636 -11.62 2.59 13.27
N LEU A 637 -10.59 3.18 13.88
CA LEU A 637 -10.45 4.62 14.04
C LEU A 637 -9.39 5.12 13.05
N CYS A 638 -9.79 6.02 12.16
CA CYS A 638 -8.91 6.71 11.24
C CYS A 638 -8.80 8.20 11.59
N VAL A 639 -7.58 8.74 11.56
CA VAL A 639 -7.25 10.11 11.97
C VAL A 639 -6.27 10.73 10.99
N GLU A 640 -6.57 11.93 10.55
CA GLU A 640 -5.69 12.80 9.78
C GLU A 640 -5.20 13.95 10.67
N PHE A 641 -3.90 14.24 10.68
CA PHE A 641 -3.31 15.22 11.59
C PHE A 641 -2.04 15.89 11.03
N LEU A 642 -1.71 17.06 11.57
CA LEU A 642 -0.42 17.73 11.38
C LEU A 642 0.45 17.56 12.62
N HIS A 643 1.73 17.27 12.40
CA HIS A 643 2.73 17.21 13.46
C HIS A 643 2.88 18.55 14.18
N ALA A 644 3.10 18.50 15.50
CA ALA A 644 3.41 19.71 16.26
C ALA A 644 4.84 20.18 15.91
N MET A 645 4.98 21.42 15.43
CA MET A 645 6.29 22.00 15.11
C MET A 645 7.25 21.93 16.31
N PRO A 646 8.44 21.30 16.17
CA PRO A 646 9.43 21.28 17.23
C PRO A 646 10.02 22.68 17.41
N GLY A 647 9.49 23.46 18.36
CA GLY A 647 10.13 24.74 18.74
C GLY A 647 9.23 25.79 19.36
N ASN A 648 7.92 25.79 19.10
CA ASN A 648 7.04 26.79 19.70
C ASN A 648 6.39 26.26 20.98
N ARG A 649 7.09 26.36 22.12
CA ARG A 649 6.44 26.26 23.43
C ARG A 649 5.50 27.45 23.61
N MET A 650 4.31 27.41 23.03
CA MET A 650 3.19 28.15 23.61
C MET A 650 2.81 27.47 24.91
N ALA A 651 3.54 27.83 25.97
CA ALA A 651 3.04 27.67 27.33
C ALA A 651 1.61 28.24 27.39
N PRO A 652 0.65 27.55 28.04
CA PRO A 652 -0.71 28.05 28.13
C PRO A 652 -0.68 29.38 28.88
N SER A 653 -0.88 30.47 28.13
CA SER A 653 -1.11 31.78 28.72
C SER A 653 -2.42 31.71 29.47
N THR A 654 -2.33 31.60 30.79
CA THR A 654 -3.44 31.70 31.71
C THR A 654 -4.00 33.11 31.62
N VAL A 655 -4.99 33.30 30.75
CA VAL A 655 -5.82 34.50 30.75
C VAL A 655 -6.69 34.43 31.99
N THR A 656 -6.16 34.99 33.07
CA THR A 656 -6.88 35.19 34.32
C THR A 656 -7.88 36.33 34.11
N THR A 657 -9.06 36.06 33.54
CA THR A 657 -10.18 37.00 33.65
C THR A 657 -10.65 37.01 35.09
N THR A 658 -10.23 38.04 35.82
CA THR A 658 -10.72 38.35 37.15
C THR A 658 -12.16 38.86 37.02
N THR A 659 -13.14 37.99 37.25
CA THR A 659 -14.54 38.41 37.42
C THR A 659 -14.78 38.83 38.87
N ILE A 660 -15.06 40.11 39.05
CA ILE A 660 -15.63 40.65 40.29
C ILE A 660 -17.09 40.20 40.32
N ALA A 661 -17.46 39.48 41.38
CA ALA A 661 -18.83 39.09 41.66
C ALA A 661 -19.66 40.30 42.11
N GLU A 662 -20.89 40.42 41.59
CA GLU A 662 -22.09 40.83 42.34
C GLU A 662 -23.38 40.69 41.48
N GLY A 663 -24.41 40.04 42.06
CA GLY A 663 -25.80 40.51 41.92
C GLY A 663 -26.80 39.80 40.96
N THR A 664 -27.41 38.69 41.43
CA THR A 664 -28.85 38.33 41.38
C THR A 664 -29.81 38.86 40.26
N ARG A 665 -30.50 37.95 39.53
CA ARG A 665 -31.98 37.70 39.51
C ARG A 665 -32.55 37.13 38.19
N GLU A 666 -33.40 36.09 38.36
CA GLU A 666 -34.70 35.75 37.71
C GLU A 666 -34.83 35.19 36.27
N GLU A 667 -35.74 34.20 36.20
CA GLU A 667 -36.24 33.37 35.08
C GLU A 667 -36.99 34.14 33.98
N GLN A 668 -37.11 33.57 32.75
CA GLN A 668 -38.38 33.06 32.17
C GLN A 668 -38.34 32.74 30.64
N ASN A 669 -38.77 31.51 30.32
CA ASN A 669 -39.65 31.02 29.23
C ASN A 669 -39.44 31.24 27.70
N ALA A 670 -39.34 30.08 27.02
CA ALA A 670 -40.18 29.52 25.93
C ALA A 670 -40.13 30.09 24.48
N ALA A 671 -39.87 29.22 23.48
CA ALA A 671 -40.91 28.49 22.73
C ALA A 671 -40.37 27.83 21.45
N SER A 672 -40.87 26.63 21.17
CA SER A 672 -40.65 25.77 20.00
C SER A 672 -41.64 26.04 18.86
N LEU A 673 -41.27 25.70 17.62
CA LEU A 673 -42.20 25.58 16.48
C LEU A 673 -41.88 24.34 15.63
N ASN A 674 -42.94 23.59 15.33
CA ASN A 674 -42.97 22.31 14.60
C ASN A 674 -43.88 22.47 13.38
N ILE A 675 -43.50 21.94 12.21
CA ILE A 675 -44.42 21.71 11.08
C ILE A 675 -44.02 20.41 10.33
N ASN A 676 -45.01 19.56 10.07
CA ASN A 676 -45.05 18.35 9.20
C ASN A 676 -46.26 18.56 8.23
N PRO A 677 -46.63 17.76 7.18
CA PRO A 677 -46.16 16.42 6.72
C PRO A 677 -46.27 16.02 5.19
N LYS A 678 -45.74 14.80 4.86
CA LYS A 678 -46.23 13.68 3.96
C LYS A 678 -46.24 13.69 2.39
N GLY A 679 -45.81 12.55 1.80
CA GLY A 679 -46.30 11.95 0.51
C GLY A 679 -45.43 10.81 -0.12
N GLU A 680 -46.00 9.67 -0.54
CA GLU A 680 -45.38 8.37 -0.98
C GLU A 680 -45.27 8.13 -2.52
N GLY A 681 -44.41 7.18 -3.01
CA GLY A 681 -44.72 6.24 -4.14
C GLY A 681 -43.66 5.81 -5.22
N LEU A 682 -43.03 4.61 -5.06
CA LEU A 682 -42.67 3.46 -5.96
C LEU A 682 -42.04 3.52 -7.41
N SER A 683 -40.89 2.80 -7.59
CA SER A 683 -40.45 1.82 -8.67
C SER A 683 -40.17 2.28 -10.14
N ALA A 684 -39.20 1.80 -10.96
CA ALA A 684 -37.98 0.94 -10.89
C ALA A 684 -37.22 0.97 -12.25
N GLY A 685 -35.91 0.64 -12.28
CA GLY A 685 -35.19 0.13 -13.49
C GLY A 685 -33.73 0.59 -13.71
N GLY A 686 -32.73 -0.05 -13.07
CA GLY A 686 -31.28 0.22 -13.23
C GLY A 686 -30.45 -0.98 -13.76
N PRO A 687 -29.17 -0.79 -14.14
CA PRO A 687 -28.29 -1.83 -14.68
C PRO A 687 -27.83 -2.83 -13.60
N ALA A 688 -27.35 -4.02 -14.00
CA ALA A 688 -27.02 -5.10 -13.06
C ALA A 688 -25.66 -4.88 -12.41
N SER A 689 -25.61 -5.16 -11.11
CA SER A 689 -24.44 -5.05 -10.25
C SER A 689 -23.25 -5.88 -10.74
N PRO A 690 -22.02 -5.37 -10.61
CA PRO A 690 -20.80 -6.11 -10.92
C PRO A 690 -20.62 -7.32 -9.98
N ILE A 691 -19.96 -8.36 -10.49
CA ILE A 691 -19.56 -9.52 -9.72
C ILE A 691 -18.53 -9.12 -8.65
N ARG A 692 -18.74 -9.57 -7.41
CA ARG A 692 -17.82 -9.40 -6.27
C ARG A 692 -17.39 -10.78 -5.77
N VAL A 693 -16.13 -10.90 -5.40
CA VAL A 693 -15.52 -12.14 -4.91
C VAL A 693 -14.90 -11.89 -3.55
N HIS A 694 -15.27 -12.70 -2.56
CA HIS A 694 -14.78 -12.55 -1.19
C HIS A 694 -14.79 -13.89 -0.42
N PRO A 695 -13.88 -14.12 0.53
CA PRO A 695 -12.71 -13.29 0.84
C PRO A 695 -11.75 -13.24 -0.36
N ASN A 696 -10.96 -12.17 -0.48
CA ASN A 696 -9.94 -12.02 -1.50
C ASN A 696 -8.71 -11.36 -0.85
N PRO A 697 -7.69 -12.14 -0.47
CA PRO A 697 -7.45 -13.53 -0.87
C PRO A 697 -8.42 -14.55 -0.26
N ALA A 698 -8.77 -15.58 -1.04
CA ALA A 698 -9.53 -16.75 -0.61
C ALA A 698 -8.57 -17.91 -0.29
N THR A 699 -8.96 -18.83 0.59
CA THR A 699 -8.16 -20.05 0.84
C THR A 699 -8.87 -21.27 0.27
N ASN A 700 -9.91 -21.74 0.95
CA ASN A 700 -10.72 -22.91 0.60
C ASN A 700 -12.14 -22.52 0.11
N LYS A 701 -12.59 -21.31 0.45
CA LYS A 701 -13.95 -20.83 0.20
C LYS A 701 -13.94 -19.52 -0.57
N LEU A 702 -14.76 -19.46 -1.62
CA LEU A 702 -14.96 -18.26 -2.44
C LEU A 702 -16.44 -17.98 -2.57
N ASN A 703 -16.86 -16.83 -2.05
CA ASN A 703 -18.21 -16.32 -2.23
C ASN A 703 -18.24 -15.40 -3.44
N ILE A 704 -19.27 -15.57 -4.26
CA ILE A 704 -19.47 -14.87 -5.51
C ILE A 704 -20.81 -14.17 -5.41
N SER A 705 -20.79 -12.85 -5.34
CA SER A 705 -21.98 -12.02 -5.21
C SER A 705 -22.20 -11.26 -6.52
N PHE A 706 -23.36 -11.43 -7.15
CA PHE A 706 -23.71 -10.76 -8.41
C PHE A 706 -25.23 -10.64 -8.55
N SER A 707 -25.72 -9.68 -9.32
CA SER A 707 -27.15 -9.50 -9.53
C SER A 707 -27.62 -10.12 -10.84
N SER A 708 -28.57 -11.06 -10.77
CA SER A 708 -29.16 -11.66 -11.96
C SER A 708 -30.44 -10.93 -12.36
N LYS A 709 -30.52 -10.43 -13.59
CA LYS A 709 -31.72 -9.70 -14.07
C LYS A 709 -32.93 -10.60 -14.32
N ILE A 710 -32.73 -11.90 -14.47
CA ILE A 710 -33.77 -12.88 -14.76
C ILE A 710 -33.43 -14.21 -14.08
N LYS A 711 -34.46 -14.99 -13.77
CA LYS A 711 -34.25 -16.37 -13.31
C LYS A 711 -33.60 -17.22 -14.42
N GLY A 712 -32.58 -17.99 -14.09
CA GLY A 712 -31.94 -18.92 -15.04
C GLY A 712 -30.66 -19.56 -14.51
N THR A 713 -29.98 -20.27 -15.40
CA THR A 713 -28.75 -21.00 -15.07
C THR A 713 -27.50 -20.14 -15.31
N VAL A 714 -26.64 -19.98 -14.30
CA VAL A 714 -25.30 -19.38 -14.43
C VAL A 714 -24.22 -20.46 -14.51
N GLN A 715 -23.29 -20.34 -15.45
CA GLN A 715 -22.05 -21.11 -15.45
C GLN A 715 -20.93 -20.30 -14.83
N ILE A 716 -20.17 -20.92 -13.93
CA ILE A 716 -19.06 -20.32 -13.20
C ILE A 716 -17.79 -21.03 -13.67
N GLN A 717 -16.76 -20.29 -14.06
CA GLN A 717 -15.44 -20.83 -14.41
C GLN A 717 -14.36 -20.03 -13.70
N ALA A 718 -13.37 -20.68 -13.09
CA ALA A 718 -12.12 -20.03 -12.71
C ALA A 718 -11.01 -20.43 -13.70
N ARG A 719 -10.21 -19.47 -14.14
CA ARG A 719 -9.07 -19.66 -15.04
C ARG A 719 -7.79 -19.18 -14.39
N ASP A 720 -6.69 -19.91 -14.63
CA ASP A 720 -5.35 -19.44 -14.28
C ASP A 720 -4.87 -18.33 -15.23
N LEU A 721 -3.71 -17.75 -14.96
CA LEU A 721 -3.10 -16.67 -15.75
C LEU A 721 -2.82 -17.07 -17.22
N ASN A 722 -2.67 -18.36 -17.50
CA ASN A 722 -2.50 -18.89 -18.86
C ASN A 722 -3.83 -19.12 -19.58
N GLY A 723 -4.96 -18.80 -18.93
CA GLY A 723 -6.31 -18.93 -19.44
C GLY A 723 -6.89 -20.35 -19.38
N LYS A 724 -6.21 -21.31 -18.73
CA LYS A 724 -6.69 -22.68 -18.55
C LYS A 724 -7.77 -22.70 -17.48
N VAL A 725 -8.91 -23.37 -17.76
CA VAL A 725 -9.99 -23.53 -16.78
C VAL A 725 -9.54 -24.52 -15.70
N VAL A 726 -9.49 -24.05 -14.46
CA VAL A 726 -9.07 -24.83 -13.28
C VAL A 726 -10.25 -25.17 -12.37
N LEU A 727 -11.36 -24.42 -12.47
CA LEU A 727 -12.62 -24.74 -11.79
C LEU A 727 -13.79 -24.45 -12.71
N GLN A 728 -14.81 -25.31 -12.68
CA GLN A 728 -16.07 -25.06 -13.38
C GLN A 728 -17.27 -25.56 -12.57
N ALA A 729 -18.28 -24.71 -12.41
CA ALA A 729 -19.53 -25.02 -11.72
C ALA A 729 -20.73 -24.44 -12.48
N THR A 730 -21.93 -24.89 -12.12
CA THR A 730 -23.20 -24.37 -12.68
C THR A 730 -24.22 -24.28 -11.56
N ARG A 731 -25.01 -23.21 -11.53
CA ARG A 731 -26.03 -22.96 -10.50
C ARG A 731 -27.29 -22.35 -11.12
N GLU A 732 -28.43 -22.72 -10.57
CA GLU A 732 -29.70 -22.03 -10.83
C GLU A 732 -29.79 -20.81 -9.93
N VAL A 733 -30.19 -19.68 -10.51
CA VAL A 733 -30.35 -18.42 -9.79
C VAL A 733 -31.68 -17.76 -10.11
N GLU A 734 -32.22 -17.04 -9.14
CA GLU A 734 -33.46 -16.27 -9.31
C GLU A 734 -33.16 -14.86 -9.86
N GLN A 735 -34.20 -14.06 -10.12
CA GLN A 735 -34.03 -12.64 -10.45
C GLN A 735 -33.74 -11.84 -9.17
N GLY A 736 -32.71 -11.00 -9.18
CA GLY A 736 -32.21 -10.21 -8.06
C GLY A 736 -30.79 -10.62 -7.65
N ASP A 737 -30.33 -10.13 -6.51
CA ASP A 737 -28.98 -10.40 -6.01
C ASP A 737 -28.81 -11.88 -5.62
N GLN A 738 -27.68 -12.45 -6.05
CA GLN A 738 -27.32 -13.83 -5.86
C GLN A 738 -25.98 -13.88 -5.15
N ALA A 739 -25.90 -14.67 -4.10
CA ALA A 739 -24.66 -15.06 -3.46
C ALA A 739 -24.46 -16.55 -3.67
N ILE A 740 -23.40 -16.92 -4.37
CA ILE A 740 -23.03 -18.32 -4.60
C ILE A 740 -21.73 -18.58 -3.87
N SER A 741 -21.75 -19.56 -2.98
CA SER A 741 -20.54 -20.02 -2.31
C SER A 741 -19.98 -21.25 -3.01
N LEU A 742 -18.68 -21.22 -3.32
CA LEU A 742 -17.89 -22.35 -3.76
C LEU A 742 -16.98 -22.76 -2.60
N GLU A 743 -17.18 -23.97 -2.08
CA GLU A 743 -16.40 -24.54 -0.99
C GLU A 743 -15.56 -25.71 -1.51
N GLY A 744 -14.43 -25.99 -0.84
CA GLY A 744 -13.52 -27.08 -1.24
C GLY A 744 -12.66 -26.71 -2.45
N LEU A 745 -12.21 -25.47 -2.56
CA LEU A 745 -11.38 -24.99 -3.66
C LEU A 745 -9.99 -25.66 -3.59
N SER A 746 -9.79 -26.72 -4.37
CA SER A 746 -8.47 -27.36 -4.55
C SER A 746 -7.69 -26.63 -5.65
N LEU A 747 -7.48 -25.32 -5.46
CA LEU A 747 -6.69 -24.49 -6.38
C LEU A 747 -5.33 -24.18 -5.73
N PRO A 748 -4.20 -24.29 -6.46
CA PRO A 748 -2.91 -23.84 -5.97
C PRO A 748 -2.92 -22.35 -5.58
N VAL A 749 -2.03 -21.93 -4.67
CA VAL A 749 -1.82 -20.50 -4.35
C VAL A 749 -1.48 -19.73 -5.63
N GLY A 750 -2.12 -18.58 -5.82
CA GLY A 750 -1.92 -17.76 -7.02
C GLY A 750 -3.13 -16.96 -7.45
N ILE A 751 -2.99 -16.25 -8.56
CA ILE A 751 -4.01 -15.35 -9.10
C ILE A 751 -4.89 -16.09 -10.11
N TYR A 752 -6.21 -15.94 -9.95
CA TYR A 752 -7.22 -16.52 -10.84
C TYR A 752 -8.24 -15.48 -11.31
N PHE A 753 -8.80 -15.73 -12.49
CA PHE A 753 -9.94 -14.99 -13.02
C PHE A 753 -11.20 -15.84 -12.94
N LEU A 754 -12.16 -15.38 -12.15
CA LEU A 754 -13.50 -15.94 -12.10
C LEU A 754 -14.35 -15.34 -13.22
N GLN A 755 -15.05 -16.17 -13.98
CA GLN A 755 -15.94 -15.80 -15.07
C GLN A 755 -17.33 -16.41 -14.86
N LEU A 756 -18.36 -15.56 -14.86
CA LEU A 756 -19.78 -15.95 -14.83
C LEU A 756 -20.38 -15.79 -16.23
N PHE A 757 -20.89 -16.88 -16.80
CA PHE A 757 -21.62 -16.88 -18.06
C PHE A 757 -23.10 -17.11 -17.81
N MET A 758 -23.93 -16.15 -18.24
CA MET A 758 -25.37 -16.29 -18.23
C MET A 758 -25.97 -15.58 -19.45
N ASN A 759 -26.75 -16.30 -20.25
CA ASN A 759 -27.47 -15.78 -21.43
C ASN A 759 -26.63 -14.86 -22.34
N ASN A 760 -25.44 -15.33 -22.76
CA ASN A 760 -24.47 -14.62 -23.62
C ASN A 760 -23.79 -13.37 -23.01
N THR A 761 -24.07 -13.03 -21.75
CA THR A 761 -23.29 -12.04 -20.99
C THR A 761 -22.25 -12.73 -20.12
N MET A 762 -21.04 -12.17 -20.08
CA MET A 762 -19.93 -12.64 -19.27
C MET A 762 -19.49 -11.52 -18.33
N GLN A 763 -19.40 -11.83 -17.04
CA GLN A 763 -18.81 -10.96 -16.02
C GLN A 763 -17.58 -11.64 -15.43
N SER A 764 -16.55 -10.87 -15.11
CA SER A 764 -15.31 -11.39 -14.53
C SER A 764 -14.85 -10.62 -13.29
N ALA A 765 -14.24 -11.33 -12.34
CA ALA A 765 -13.55 -10.76 -11.19
C ALA A 765 -12.20 -11.49 -10.96
N LYS A 766 -11.19 -10.74 -10.53
CA LYS A 766 -9.90 -11.30 -10.07
C LYS A 766 -10.03 -11.72 -8.62
N PHE A 767 -9.50 -12.89 -8.27
CA PHE A 767 -9.32 -13.31 -6.89
C PHE A 767 -8.00 -14.05 -6.73
N ILE A 768 -7.46 -14.02 -5.52
CA ILE A 768 -6.21 -14.67 -5.13
C ILE A 768 -6.57 -15.90 -4.30
N ILE A 769 -5.92 -17.02 -4.53
CA ILE A 769 -5.89 -18.13 -3.58
C ILE A 769 -4.61 -18.00 -2.76
N GLN A 770 -4.71 -17.98 -1.43
CA GLN A 770 -3.59 -18.02 -0.48
C GLN A 770 -3.59 -19.35 0.29
N ALA A 771 -2.46 -19.69 0.91
CA ALA A 771 -2.41 -20.86 1.80
C ALA A 771 -3.29 -20.64 3.04
N ASP A 772 -3.97 -21.69 3.50
CA ASP A 772 -4.78 -21.69 4.73
C ASP A 772 -3.92 -21.38 5.98
#